data_AF-A0A847TBB9-F1
#
_entry.id   AF-A0A847TBB9-F1
#
_cell.length_a   1.000
_cell.length_b   1.000
_cell.length_c   1.000
_cell.angle_alpha   90.00
_cell.angle_beta   90.00
_cell.angle_gamma   90.00
#
_symmetry.space_group_name_H-M   'P 1'
#
loop_
_entity.id
_entity.type
_entity.pdbx_description
1 polymer ?
#
loop_
_entity_poly.entity_id
_entity_poly.type
_entity_poly.pdbx_seq_one_letter_code
_entity_poly.pdbx_strand_id
1 'polypeptide(L)'
;MNNIQKRPLSELGYNFIETTLPKGKDEYYLRNEQWSRKDQYRKLTAYEVEALVRNDNTSDDWNIIFVSDEFNPQLVQHCHFFGMVRIGKLEPYYLEFHNLRMPVGLYNSTICACDFGDNVVVHNVNYLSHYILGNEVIVANVNEMATTDYAKFGNGIVKEGENENGRIWMELCNENGGRSVMPFDGMLPGDAYLWTRYRDDDTLQQQFKNFTEKQFDKRRGYYGMVGDRTVIKNCKMIKDVTIGTDAYLKGANKLKNLTINSSADASSQIGEGCEMVNGVVGYGCRVFYGVKAVRFVMASHSQLKYGARLINSYLGNNATISCCEVLNSLIFPAHEQHHNNSFLCAALIMGQSNMAAGATIGSNHNSRGADGEIIAGRGFWPGLCVSLKHNSKFATFTLISKGNYMSELNIPIPFSLVVNDEHDNRLKVIPGYWFLHNMYAIARNSWKYVDRDKRTDKVQLIEYDYLAPDSVEEMFQALAIMEIATGKAWYALSENTPKKELTEKDLRKKGKELLLHHQEEVSRLHILTTGFENSSREVQLLKVHRAYPVFREMIVLYGIKNILAANKPSFLALQAVAKTAKRGDWLNIGGQLMKADTVTLLKSKIKKNKISSWPQLHAAYEEIGSDYAADKLQHAIAALLDIKEVSLKDLTPALLAEWMNETTRTMEWITIQIKRSREKDYKNPFRQLAYESEKEMNAVVGSLENNSFINQTITDLESYKEKVHQIIGEWEL
;
A
#
# COMPACT_ATOMS: atom_id res chain seq x y z
N MET A 1 -2.19 -43.49 -3.22
CA MET A 1 -2.56 -43.93 -4.58
C MET A 1 -1.40 -43.60 -5.50
N ASN A 2 -0.90 -44.60 -6.24
CA ASN A 2 0.24 -44.41 -7.14
C ASN A 2 -0.29 -43.84 -8.47
N ASN A 3 -0.14 -42.54 -8.68
CA ASN A 3 -0.61 -41.83 -9.88
C ASN A 3 0.51 -41.65 -10.92
N ILE A 4 1.59 -42.45 -10.86
CA ILE A 4 2.65 -42.42 -11.86
C ILE A 4 2.10 -43.02 -13.17
N GLN A 5 1.94 -42.20 -14.19
CA GLN A 5 1.51 -42.62 -15.52
C GLN A 5 2.71 -42.92 -16.40
N LYS A 6 2.73 -44.08 -17.06
CA LYS A 6 3.73 -44.41 -18.09
C LYS A 6 3.19 -44.00 -19.45
N ARG A 7 3.88 -43.09 -20.14
CA ARG A 7 3.57 -42.65 -21.51
C ARG A 7 4.76 -42.90 -22.45
N PRO A 8 4.54 -43.05 -23.77
CA PRO A 8 5.62 -43.15 -24.75
C PRO A 8 6.55 -41.94 -24.69
N LEU A 9 7.85 -42.15 -24.92
CA LEU A 9 8.83 -41.05 -24.98
C LEU A 9 8.50 -40.04 -26.11
N SER A 10 7.90 -40.51 -27.20
CA SER A 10 7.46 -39.69 -28.33
C SER A 10 6.35 -38.69 -27.98
N GLU A 11 5.71 -38.80 -26.81
CA GLU A 11 4.71 -37.82 -26.34
C GLU A 11 5.34 -36.76 -25.42
N LEU A 12 6.62 -36.88 -25.05
CA LEU A 12 7.28 -35.92 -24.17
C LEU A 12 7.45 -34.58 -24.89
N GLY A 13 6.80 -33.53 -24.37
CA GLY A 13 6.79 -32.19 -24.97
C GLY A 13 5.67 -31.92 -25.96
N TYR A 14 4.71 -32.85 -26.08
CA TYR A 14 3.50 -32.71 -26.89
C TYR A 14 2.25 -32.95 -26.06
N ASN A 15 1.09 -32.68 -26.66
CA ASN A 15 -0.22 -32.79 -26.02
C ASN A 15 -0.31 -31.94 -24.74
N PHE A 16 0.26 -30.73 -24.78
CA PHE A 16 0.30 -29.82 -23.63
C PHE A 16 -1.10 -29.44 -23.18
N ILE A 17 -2.00 -29.15 -24.14
CA ILE A 17 -3.39 -28.80 -23.87
C ILE A 17 -4.19 -30.08 -23.74
N GLU A 18 -4.63 -30.40 -22.52
CA GLU A 18 -5.38 -31.64 -22.25
C GLU A 18 -6.87 -31.56 -22.68
N THR A 19 -7.35 -30.37 -23.05
CA THR A 19 -8.73 -30.13 -23.51
C THR A 19 -8.83 -30.14 -25.04
N THR A 20 -10.06 -30.22 -25.56
CA THR A 20 -10.31 -30.17 -27.01
C THR A 20 -9.77 -28.88 -27.63
N LEU A 21 -8.90 -29.00 -28.64
CA LEU A 21 -8.36 -27.87 -29.38
C LEU A 21 -9.43 -27.20 -30.27
N PRO A 22 -9.37 -25.87 -30.45
CA PRO A 22 -10.24 -25.18 -31.40
C PRO A 22 -10.06 -25.68 -32.84
N LYS A 23 -11.12 -25.63 -33.65
CA LYS A 23 -11.09 -26.11 -35.03
C LYS A 23 -10.00 -25.40 -35.84
N GLY A 24 -9.10 -26.18 -36.43
CA GLY A 24 -8.00 -25.67 -37.27
C GLY A 24 -6.81 -25.10 -36.50
N LYS A 25 -6.76 -25.28 -35.17
CA LYS A 25 -5.63 -24.91 -34.32
C LYS A 25 -4.89 -26.16 -33.84
N ASP A 26 -3.58 -26.04 -33.68
CA ASP A 26 -2.73 -27.03 -33.01
C ASP A 26 -2.54 -26.65 -31.53
N GLU A 27 -1.69 -27.39 -30.80
CA GLU A 27 -1.41 -27.08 -29.39
C GLU A 27 -0.57 -25.80 -29.18
N TYR A 28 0.05 -25.26 -30.24
CA TYR A 28 0.97 -24.13 -30.17
C TYR A 28 0.29 -22.78 -30.47
N TYR A 29 -0.98 -22.75 -30.83
CA TYR A 29 -1.65 -21.52 -31.28
C TYR A 29 -1.57 -20.35 -30.28
N LEU A 30 -1.77 -20.58 -28.97
CA LEU A 30 -1.67 -19.53 -27.95
C LEU A 30 -0.23 -19.10 -27.72
N ARG A 31 0.70 -20.06 -27.69
CA ARG A 31 2.14 -19.77 -27.66
C ARG A 31 2.54 -18.87 -28.83
N ASN A 32 2.00 -19.11 -30.02
CA ASN A 32 2.25 -18.29 -31.19
C ASN A 32 1.59 -16.90 -31.11
N GLU A 33 0.44 -16.78 -30.44
CA GLU A 33 -0.18 -15.48 -30.12
C GLU A 33 0.64 -14.70 -29.07
N GLN A 34 1.22 -15.39 -28.08
CA GLN A 34 2.09 -14.80 -27.04
C GLN A 34 3.44 -14.34 -27.57
N TRP A 35 3.98 -15.05 -28.57
CA TRP A 35 5.25 -14.70 -29.19
C TRP A 35 5.08 -13.49 -30.11
N SER A 36 5.44 -12.30 -29.61
CA SER A 36 5.25 -11.04 -30.30
C SER A 36 6.25 -10.76 -31.43
N ARG A 37 7.30 -11.59 -31.59
CA ARG A 37 8.31 -11.41 -32.63
C ARG A 37 7.82 -11.92 -33.98
N LYS A 38 8.17 -11.19 -35.04
CA LYS A 38 7.91 -11.55 -36.44
C LYS A 38 9.14 -12.12 -37.16
N ASP A 39 10.16 -12.50 -36.40
CA ASP A 39 11.39 -13.05 -36.96
C ASP A 39 11.05 -14.25 -37.85
N GLN A 40 11.69 -14.31 -39.02
CA GLN A 40 11.53 -15.46 -39.89
C GLN A 40 12.33 -16.62 -39.30
N TYR A 41 11.63 -17.53 -38.64
CA TYR A 41 12.24 -18.79 -38.25
C TYR A 41 12.30 -19.73 -39.44
N ARG A 42 13.46 -20.38 -39.60
CA ARG A 42 13.66 -21.47 -40.55
C ARG A 42 13.95 -22.78 -39.83
N LYS A 43 13.85 -23.88 -40.57
CA LYS A 43 14.34 -25.17 -40.10
C LYS A 43 15.87 -25.18 -40.05
N LEU A 44 16.41 -26.05 -39.22
CA LEU A 44 17.84 -26.36 -39.22
C LEU A 44 18.28 -26.89 -40.59
N THR A 45 19.44 -26.45 -41.04
CA THR A 45 20.16 -27.03 -42.17
C THR A 45 20.85 -28.33 -41.74
N ALA A 46 21.20 -29.18 -42.71
CA ALA A 46 21.92 -30.43 -42.42
C ALA A 46 23.24 -30.20 -41.66
N TYR A 47 23.96 -29.12 -42.01
CA TYR A 47 25.19 -28.72 -41.33
C TYR A 47 24.94 -28.34 -39.86
N GLU A 48 23.87 -27.59 -39.58
CA GLU A 48 23.55 -27.20 -38.21
C GLU A 48 23.12 -28.40 -37.36
N VAL A 49 22.36 -29.35 -37.92
CA VAL A 49 22.01 -30.60 -37.24
C VAL A 49 23.28 -31.39 -36.89
N GLU A 50 24.21 -31.56 -37.83
CA GLU A 50 25.49 -32.24 -37.57
C GLU A 50 26.29 -31.55 -36.47
N ALA A 51 26.39 -30.22 -36.51
CA ALA A 51 27.07 -29.44 -35.50
C ALA A 51 26.44 -29.60 -34.11
N LEU A 52 25.11 -29.58 -34.01
CA LEU A 52 24.38 -29.78 -32.76
C LEU A 52 24.61 -31.19 -32.20
N VAL A 53 24.54 -32.23 -33.03
CA VAL A 53 24.83 -33.62 -32.61
C VAL A 53 26.27 -33.77 -32.14
N ARG A 54 27.24 -33.17 -32.85
CA ARG A 54 28.66 -33.19 -32.45
C ARG A 54 28.91 -32.47 -31.11
N ASN A 55 28.10 -31.48 -30.79
CA ASN A 55 28.10 -30.77 -29.52
C ASN A 55 27.32 -31.52 -28.41
N ASP A 56 27.03 -32.80 -28.63
CA ASP A 56 26.36 -33.71 -27.68
C ASP A 56 24.94 -33.23 -27.30
N ASN A 57 24.27 -32.59 -28.26
CA ASN A 57 22.85 -32.29 -28.14
C ASN A 57 22.01 -33.45 -28.70
N THR A 58 20.84 -33.66 -28.11
CA THR A 58 19.85 -34.63 -28.61
C THR A 58 18.51 -33.96 -28.84
N SER A 59 17.74 -34.45 -29.81
CA SER A 59 16.35 -34.05 -30.02
C SER A 59 15.50 -35.27 -30.33
N ASP A 60 14.24 -35.24 -29.91
CA ASP A 60 13.21 -36.18 -30.34
C ASP A 60 12.87 -36.04 -31.83
N ASP A 61 12.83 -34.81 -32.36
CA ASP A 61 12.70 -34.50 -33.78
C ASP A 61 13.41 -33.17 -34.14
N TRP A 62 14.48 -33.24 -34.94
CA TRP A 62 15.19 -32.04 -35.40
C TRP A 62 14.35 -31.15 -36.34
N ASN A 63 13.27 -31.67 -36.94
CA ASN A 63 12.44 -30.93 -37.90
C ASN A 63 11.53 -29.86 -37.26
N ILE A 64 11.37 -29.91 -35.95
CA ILE A 64 10.57 -28.98 -35.15
C ILE A 64 11.43 -28.05 -34.28
N ILE A 65 12.74 -28.08 -34.51
CA ILE A 65 13.66 -27.08 -33.99
C ILE A 65 13.81 -25.99 -35.07
N PHE A 66 13.47 -24.78 -34.67
CA PHE A 66 13.37 -23.61 -35.52
C PHE A 66 14.38 -22.56 -35.06
N VAL A 67 15.09 -21.96 -36.00
CA VAL A 67 16.18 -21.04 -35.69
C VAL A 67 16.10 -19.76 -36.54
N SER A 68 16.64 -18.66 -36.03
CA SER A 68 16.87 -17.44 -36.82
C SER A 68 17.94 -17.65 -37.89
N ASP A 69 18.05 -16.72 -38.84
CA ASP A 69 19.08 -16.79 -39.89
C ASP A 69 20.50 -16.65 -39.31
N GLU A 70 20.66 -15.82 -38.28
CA GLU A 70 21.90 -15.57 -37.54
C GLU A 70 22.14 -16.56 -36.39
N PHE A 71 21.54 -17.74 -36.45
CA PHE A 71 21.77 -18.80 -35.48
C PHE A 71 23.18 -19.41 -35.61
N ASN A 72 23.85 -19.63 -34.48
CA ASN A 72 25.14 -20.30 -34.42
C ASN A 72 25.05 -21.60 -33.60
N PRO A 73 25.13 -22.79 -34.23
CA PRO A 73 25.02 -24.07 -33.53
C PRO A 73 26.19 -24.35 -32.57
N GLN A 74 27.32 -23.63 -32.69
CA GLN A 74 28.47 -23.80 -31.79
C GLN A 74 28.20 -23.32 -30.36
N LEU A 75 27.19 -22.47 -30.17
CA LEU A 75 26.77 -21.91 -28.88
C LEU A 75 25.65 -22.73 -28.24
N VAL A 76 25.42 -23.96 -28.71
CA VAL A 76 24.44 -24.88 -28.16
C VAL A 76 25.12 -26.22 -27.89
N GLN A 77 25.22 -26.62 -26.62
CA GLN A 77 26.01 -27.80 -26.21
C GLN A 77 25.37 -28.55 -25.04
N HIS A 78 25.43 -29.89 -25.08
CA HIS A 78 24.91 -30.77 -24.02
C HIS A 78 23.44 -30.49 -23.63
N CYS A 79 22.59 -30.18 -24.60
CA CYS A 79 21.16 -29.96 -24.38
C CYS A 79 20.30 -31.12 -24.90
N HIS A 80 19.18 -31.37 -24.21
CA HIS A 80 18.15 -32.32 -24.64
C HIS A 80 16.88 -31.57 -25.02
N PHE A 81 16.49 -31.64 -26.29
CA PHE A 81 15.31 -30.96 -26.84
C PHE A 81 14.14 -31.93 -26.99
N PHE A 82 12.95 -31.50 -26.56
CA PHE A 82 11.69 -32.21 -26.69
C PHE A 82 10.60 -31.26 -27.20
N GLY A 83 9.81 -31.70 -28.18
CA GLY A 83 8.75 -30.86 -28.77
C GLY A 83 9.30 -29.62 -29.50
N MET A 84 8.39 -28.73 -29.92
CA MET A 84 8.77 -27.60 -30.78
C MET A 84 9.61 -26.56 -30.03
N VAL A 85 10.80 -26.22 -30.52
CA VAL A 85 11.67 -25.19 -29.91
C VAL A 85 12.03 -24.11 -30.94
N ARG A 86 11.96 -22.83 -30.55
CA ARG A 86 12.42 -21.70 -31.38
C ARG A 86 13.59 -21.00 -30.73
N ILE A 87 14.67 -20.78 -31.47
CA ILE A 87 15.90 -20.15 -30.98
C ILE A 87 16.19 -18.90 -31.83
N GLY A 88 16.27 -17.74 -31.18
CA GLY A 88 16.65 -16.48 -31.81
C GLY A 88 18.13 -16.44 -32.23
N LYS A 89 18.64 -15.23 -32.42
CA LYS A 89 20.04 -14.98 -32.78
C LYS A 89 20.98 -15.41 -31.66
N LEU A 90 22.10 -16.07 -31.99
CA LEU A 90 23.14 -16.43 -31.02
C LEU A 90 24.52 -15.97 -31.51
N GLU A 91 25.03 -14.91 -30.90
CA GLU A 91 26.36 -14.36 -31.19
C GLU A 91 27.40 -14.78 -30.13
N PRO A 92 28.70 -14.85 -30.48
CA PRO A 92 29.77 -15.23 -29.56
C PRO A 92 30.11 -14.10 -28.57
N TYR A 93 29.10 -13.63 -27.83
CA TYR A 93 29.21 -12.66 -26.73
C TYR A 93 29.04 -13.36 -25.38
N TYR A 94 29.26 -12.61 -24.31
CA TYR A 94 28.83 -12.99 -22.97
C TYR A 94 27.87 -11.93 -22.45
N LEU A 95 26.91 -12.34 -21.61
CA LEU A 95 26.12 -11.43 -20.82
C LEU A 95 26.73 -11.27 -19.44
N GLU A 96 26.71 -10.05 -18.92
CA GLU A 96 27.21 -9.71 -17.59
C GLU A 96 26.14 -9.00 -16.77
N PHE A 97 25.87 -9.53 -15.59
CA PHE A 97 25.03 -8.86 -14.60
C PHE A 97 25.67 -8.97 -13.21
N HIS A 98 26.06 -7.82 -12.66
CA HIS A 98 26.97 -7.74 -11.51
C HIS A 98 28.27 -8.52 -11.79
N ASN A 99 28.59 -9.53 -10.98
CA ASN A 99 29.77 -10.37 -11.12
C ASN A 99 29.49 -11.70 -11.84
N LEU A 100 28.27 -11.90 -12.37
CA LEU A 100 27.94 -13.08 -13.16
C LEU A 100 28.24 -12.80 -14.62
N ARG A 101 29.20 -13.53 -15.20
CA ARG A 101 29.55 -13.48 -16.63
C ARG A 101 29.31 -14.85 -17.24
N MET A 102 28.46 -14.92 -18.25
CA MET A 102 28.07 -16.19 -18.86
C MET A 102 28.06 -16.05 -20.38
N PRO A 103 28.60 -17.02 -21.13
CA PRO A 103 28.57 -17.00 -22.59
C PRO A 103 27.12 -17.12 -23.08
N VAL A 104 26.77 -16.33 -24.11
CA VAL A 104 25.52 -16.46 -24.84
C VAL A 104 25.40 -17.88 -25.40
N GLY A 105 24.21 -18.47 -25.33
CA GLY A 105 23.93 -19.82 -25.80
C GLY A 105 23.10 -20.68 -24.85
N LEU A 106 22.88 -21.93 -25.24
CA LEU A 106 22.14 -22.93 -24.49
C LEU A 106 23.09 -24.07 -24.10
N TYR A 107 23.24 -24.32 -22.81
CA TYR A 107 24.26 -25.22 -22.27
C TYR A 107 23.70 -26.12 -21.17
N ASN A 108 24.00 -27.42 -21.23
CA ASN A 108 23.77 -28.38 -20.13
C ASN A 108 22.31 -28.36 -19.61
N SER A 109 21.32 -28.39 -20.50
CA SER A 109 19.92 -28.14 -20.12
C SER A 109 18.93 -29.07 -20.82
N THR A 110 17.85 -29.44 -20.13
CA THR A 110 16.71 -30.12 -20.74
C THR A 110 15.65 -29.09 -21.10
N ILE A 111 15.29 -29.02 -22.38
CA ILE A 111 14.41 -27.99 -22.95
C ILE A 111 13.22 -28.67 -23.61
N CYS A 112 12.03 -28.31 -23.17
CA CYS A 112 10.78 -28.92 -23.58
C CYS A 112 9.81 -27.84 -24.07
N ALA A 113 9.52 -27.81 -25.37
CA ALA A 113 8.59 -26.87 -25.98
C ALA A 113 8.79 -25.39 -25.53
N CYS A 114 9.90 -24.76 -25.91
CA CYS A 114 10.26 -23.41 -25.44
C CYS A 114 10.64 -22.44 -26.58
N ASP A 115 10.54 -21.15 -26.29
CA ASP A 115 10.97 -20.06 -27.17
C ASP A 115 12.08 -19.24 -26.52
N PHE A 116 13.09 -18.91 -27.31
CA PHE A 116 14.22 -18.08 -26.88
C PHE A 116 14.37 -16.88 -27.82
N GLY A 117 14.44 -15.69 -27.24
CA GLY A 117 14.81 -14.46 -27.93
C GLY A 117 16.29 -14.42 -28.30
N ASP A 118 16.77 -13.23 -28.65
CA ASP A 118 18.15 -13.07 -29.07
C ASP A 118 19.12 -13.08 -27.90
N ASN A 119 20.30 -13.66 -28.15
CA ASN A 119 21.47 -13.62 -27.29
C ASN A 119 21.16 -14.02 -25.84
N VAL A 120 20.30 -15.03 -25.64
CA VAL A 120 19.99 -15.57 -24.32
C VAL A 120 21.14 -16.39 -23.75
N VAL A 121 21.18 -16.52 -22.43
CA VAL A 121 22.02 -17.45 -21.69
C VAL A 121 21.11 -18.43 -20.96
N VAL A 122 21.14 -19.70 -21.33
CA VAL A 122 20.48 -20.79 -20.59
C VAL A 122 21.55 -21.80 -20.23
N HIS A 123 21.88 -21.89 -18.95
CA HIS A 123 23.02 -22.70 -18.52
C HIS A 123 22.71 -23.51 -17.26
N ASN A 124 22.86 -24.83 -17.34
CA ASN A 124 22.59 -25.74 -16.22
C ASN A 124 21.16 -25.56 -15.68
N VAL A 125 20.19 -25.57 -16.61
CA VAL A 125 18.76 -25.58 -16.29
C VAL A 125 18.27 -27.01 -16.44
N ASN A 126 18.09 -27.70 -15.32
CA ASN A 126 17.88 -29.15 -15.34
C ASN A 126 16.60 -29.54 -16.09
N TYR A 127 15.55 -28.69 -16.00
CA TYR A 127 14.32 -28.84 -16.75
C TYR A 127 13.65 -27.48 -17.00
N LEU A 128 13.52 -27.10 -18.28
CA LEU A 128 12.83 -25.91 -18.76
C LEU A 128 11.71 -26.32 -19.71
N SER A 129 10.46 -25.98 -19.37
CA SER A 129 9.29 -26.53 -20.05
C SER A 129 8.17 -25.50 -20.20
N HIS A 130 7.72 -25.28 -21.44
CA HIS A 130 6.61 -24.38 -21.78
C HIS A 130 6.83 -22.93 -21.30
N TYR A 131 8.00 -22.39 -21.67
CA TYR A 131 8.38 -21.01 -21.40
C TYR A 131 8.78 -20.26 -22.67
N ILE A 132 8.54 -18.96 -22.60
CA ILE A 132 8.92 -17.96 -23.58
C ILE A 132 9.93 -17.02 -22.91
N LEU A 133 11.17 -17.02 -23.37
CA LEU A 133 12.24 -16.14 -22.89
C LEU A 133 12.48 -15.02 -23.90
N GLY A 134 12.48 -13.78 -23.41
CA GLY A 134 12.81 -12.58 -24.19
C GLY A 134 14.30 -12.49 -24.53
N ASN A 135 14.72 -11.29 -24.95
CA ASN A 135 16.09 -11.02 -25.38
C ASN A 135 17.03 -10.83 -24.20
N GLU A 136 18.29 -11.24 -24.35
CA GLU A 136 19.37 -10.98 -23.39
C GLU A 136 19.03 -11.48 -21.96
N VAL A 137 18.22 -12.54 -21.88
CA VAL A 137 17.83 -13.18 -20.62
C VAL A 137 18.94 -14.09 -20.13
N ILE A 138 19.22 -14.07 -18.82
CA ILE A 138 20.12 -15.03 -18.17
C ILE A 138 19.30 -15.97 -17.28
N VAL A 139 19.30 -17.27 -17.59
CA VAL A 139 18.78 -18.33 -16.72
C VAL A 139 19.90 -19.31 -16.41
N ALA A 140 20.36 -19.35 -15.15
CA ALA A 140 21.51 -20.14 -14.75
C ALA A 140 21.28 -20.95 -13.46
N ASN A 141 21.67 -22.22 -13.45
CA ASN A 141 21.57 -23.11 -12.28
C ASN A 141 20.16 -23.16 -11.70
N VAL A 142 19.18 -23.50 -12.53
CA VAL A 142 17.77 -23.59 -12.12
C VAL A 142 17.31 -25.04 -12.16
N ASN A 143 16.75 -25.54 -11.06
CA ASN A 143 16.38 -26.96 -10.98
C ASN A 143 15.13 -27.28 -11.81
N GLU A 144 14.12 -26.41 -11.83
CA GLU A 144 12.92 -26.60 -12.65
C GLU A 144 12.24 -25.26 -12.96
N MET A 145 11.96 -25.04 -14.24
CA MET A 145 11.07 -24.01 -14.77
C MET A 145 9.99 -24.67 -15.62
N ALA A 146 8.76 -24.79 -15.11
CA ALA A 146 7.67 -25.46 -15.82
C ALA A 146 6.36 -24.66 -15.77
N THR A 147 5.58 -24.73 -16.84
CA THR A 147 4.23 -24.14 -16.90
C THR A 147 3.21 -25.21 -17.19
N THR A 148 2.06 -25.19 -16.52
CA THR A 148 0.91 -26.03 -16.83
C THR A 148 -0.05 -25.34 -17.81
N ASP A 149 -0.83 -26.12 -18.56
CA ASP A 149 -1.81 -25.58 -19.52
C ASP A 149 -2.92 -24.76 -18.85
N TYR A 150 -3.20 -25.02 -17.58
CA TYR A 150 -4.15 -24.29 -16.73
C TYR A 150 -3.50 -23.18 -15.88
N ALA A 151 -2.26 -22.75 -16.17
CA ALA A 151 -1.59 -21.70 -15.40
C ALA A 151 -2.42 -20.40 -15.32
N LYS A 152 -2.47 -19.81 -14.11
CA LYS A 152 -3.23 -18.58 -13.80
C LYS A 152 -2.33 -17.39 -13.51
N PHE A 153 -1.03 -17.63 -13.32
CA PHE A 153 -0.03 -16.63 -12.98
C PHE A 153 -0.42 -15.78 -11.77
N GLY A 154 -1.02 -16.40 -10.75
CA GLY A 154 -1.44 -15.73 -9.52
C GLY A 154 -2.80 -15.05 -9.56
N ASN A 155 -3.43 -14.96 -10.73
CA ASN A 155 -4.77 -14.37 -10.89
C ASN A 155 -5.86 -15.30 -10.36
N GLY A 156 -6.88 -14.73 -9.71
CA GLY A 156 -8.02 -15.41 -9.11
C GLY A 156 -9.08 -15.88 -10.11
N ILE A 157 -8.65 -16.32 -11.30
CA ILE A 157 -9.51 -16.80 -12.38
C ILE A 157 -9.62 -18.34 -12.38
N VAL A 158 -10.50 -18.86 -13.23
CA VAL A 158 -10.67 -20.30 -13.49
C VAL A 158 -10.57 -20.50 -15.00
N LYS A 159 -9.71 -21.44 -15.42
CA LYS A 159 -9.53 -21.83 -16.81
C LYS A 159 -10.64 -22.79 -17.23
N GLU A 160 -10.86 -22.91 -18.54
CA GLU A 160 -11.86 -23.81 -19.12
C GLU A 160 -11.69 -25.25 -18.59
N GLY A 161 -12.77 -25.91 -18.19
CA GLY A 161 -12.74 -27.27 -17.65
C GLY A 161 -12.15 -27.41 -16.22
N GLU A 162 -11.70 -26.33 -15.57
CA GLU A 162 -11.36 -26.37 -14.14
C GLU A 162 -12.60 -26.23 -13.25
N ASN A 163 -12.53 -26.79 -12.04
CA ASN A 163 -13.57 -26.62 -11.02
C ASN A 163 -13.42 -25.27 -10.30
N GLU A 164 -14.55 -24.58 -10.04
CA GLU A 164 -14.59 -23.32 -9.29
C GLU A 164 -13.95 -23.41 -7.90
N ASN A 165 -13.96 -24.59 -7.27
CA ASN A 165 -13.30 -24.85 -5.98
C ASN A 165 -11.77 -24.66 -6.04
N GLY A 166 -11.18 -24.73 -7.24
CA GLY A 166 -9.76 -24.46 -7.47
C GLY A 166 -9.42 -22.97 -7.64
N ARG A 167 -10.41 -22.06 -7.51
CA ARG A 167 -10.19 -20.62 -7.60
C ARG A 167 -9.40 -20.11 -6.42
N ILE A 168 -8.49 -19.19 -6.70
CA ILE A 168 -7.72 -18.50 -5.67
C ILE A 168 -8.50 -17.29 -5.18
N TRP A 169 -8.71 -17.26 -3.88
CA TRP A 169 -9.29 -16.14 -3.15
C TRP A 169 -8.27 -15.61 -2.15
N MET A 170 -8.20 -14.29 -2.01
CA MET A 170 -7.39 -13.62 -1.00
C MET A 170 -8.32 -13.15 0.13
N GLU A 171 -8.21 -13.78 1.29
CA GLU A 171 -9.09 -13.55 2.46
C GLU A 171 -8.64 -12.33 3.27
N LEU A 172 -8.98 -11.13 2.81
CA LEU A 172 -8.55 -9.88 3.45
C LEU A 172 -9.39 -9.52 4.69
N CYS A 173 -8.81 -8.70 5.57
CA CYS A 173 -9.42 -8.07 6.75
C CYS A 173 -9.89 -9.00 7.88
N ASN A 174 -10.42 -10.19 7.60
CA ASN A 174 -10.88 -11.14 8.62
C ASN A 174 -10.44 -12.57 8.34
N GLU A 175 -10.37 -13.36 9.41
CA GLU A 175 -9.92 -14.76 9.36
C GLU A 175 -11.03 -15.73 8.93
N ASN A 176 -12.30 -15.33 8.98
CA ASN A 176 -13.43 -16.17 8.54
C ASN A 176 -13.65 -16.20 7.01
N GLY A 177 -12.90 -15.40 6.23
CA GLY A 177 -12.94 -15.39 4.77
C GLY A 177 -14.15 -14.67 4.15
N GLY A 178 -15.06 -14.12 4.95
CA GLY A 178 -16.26 -13.41 4.49
C GLY A 178 -15.97 -12.12 3.71
N ARG A 179 -14.72 -11.65 3.76
CA ARG A 179 -14.21 -10.51 2.99
C ARG A 179 -13.22 -10.90 1.89
N SER A 180 -13.27 -12.14 1.41
CA SER A 180 -12.42 -12.60 0.31
C SER A 180 -12.61 -11.85 -1.02
N VAL A 181 -11.51 -11.60 -1.72
CA VAL A 181 -11.46 -10.94 -3.04
C VAL A 181 -10.63 -11.78 -4.01
N MET A 182 -10.86 -11.66 -5.32
CA MET A 182 -10.01 -12.33 -6.30
C MET A 182 -8.77 -11.47 -6.55
N PRO A 183 -7.54 -11.98 -6.30
CA PRO A 183 -6.34 -11.24 -6.69
C PRO A 183 -6.24 -11.15 -8.21
N PHE A 184 -5.76 -10.04 -8.74
CA PHE A 184 -5.52 -9.88 -10.16
C PHE A 184 -4.33 -8.98 -10.42
N ASP A 185 -3.66 -9.20 -11.55
CA ASP A 185 -2.59 -8.35 -12.01
C ASP A 185 -3.10 -6.94 -12.33
N GLY A 186 -2.46 -5.93 -11.72
CA GLY A 186 -2.91 -4.54 -11.73
C GLY A 186 -3.86 -4.14 -10.59
N MET A 187 -4.14 -5.01 -9.61
CA MET A 187 -5.04 -4.68 -8.49
C MET A 187 -4.53 -3.53 -7.62
N LEU A 188 -5.32 -2.46 -7.49
CA LEU A 188 -5.00 -1.28 -6.67
C LEU A 188 -5.59 -1.42 -5.25
N PRO A 189 -5.04 -0.71 -4.24
CA PRO A 189 -5.56 -0.81 -2.88
C PRO A 189 -7.00 -0.29 -2.76
N GLY A 190 -7.40 0.66 -3.60
CA GLY A 190 -8.79 1.12 -3.73
C GLY A 190 -9.75 0.01 -4.16
N ASP A 191 -9.33 -0.83 -5.12
CA ASP A 191 -10.13 -1.96 -5.63
C ASP A 191 -10.36 -2.98 -4.53
N ALA A 192 -9.29 -3.36 -3.82
CA ALA A 192 -9.35 -4.27 -2.69
C ALA A 192 -10.26 -3.71 -1.59
N TYR A 193 -10.13 -2.43 -1.27
CA TYR A 193 -10.99 -1.79 -0.27
C TYR A 193 -12.46 -1.83 -0.65
N LEU A 194 -12.83 -1.36 -1.85
CA LEU A 194 -14.22 -1.37 -2.29
C LEU A 194 -14.81 -2.78 -2.30
N TRP A 195 -14.04 -3.78 -2.74
CA TRP A 195 -14.51 -5.17 -2.82
C TRP A 195 -14.62 -5.84 -1.44
N THR A 196 -13.71 -5.55 -0.50
CA THR A 196 -13.84 -6.07 0.88
C THR A 196 -15.03 -5.49 1.64
N ARG A 197 -15.56 -4.36 1.19
CA ARG A 197 -16.70 -3.64 1.78
C ARG A 197 -18.00 -3.96 1.02
N TYR A 198 -19.12 -3.46 1.57
CA TYR A 198 -20.45 -3.57 0.94
C TYR A 198 -20.85 -5.01 0.58
N ARG A 199 -20.60 -5.94 1.51
CA ARG A 199 -20.87 -7.39 1.32
C ARG A 199 -22.36 -7.71 1.25
N ASP A 200 -23.19 -6.77 1.65
CA ASP A 200 -24.65 -6.75 1.52
C ASP A 200 -25.14 -6.34 0.12
N ASP A 201 -24.28 -5.82 -0.75
CA ASP A 201 -24.64 -5.39 -2.12
C ASP A 201 -24.22 -6.42 -3.18
N ASP A 202 -25.00 -7.49 -3.31
CA ASP A 202 -24.73 -8.61 -4.24
C ASP A 202 -24.46 -8.16 -5.68
N THR A 203 -25.17 -7.12 -6.15
CA THR A 203 -24.99 -6.59 -7.51
C THR A 203 -23.59 -6.01 -7.67
N LEU A 204 -23.11 -5.24 -6.70
CA LEU A 204 -21.77 -4.68 -6.72
C LEU A 204 -20.70 -5.78 -6.62
N GLN A 205 -20.88 -6.75 -5.72
CA GLN A 205 -19.97 -7.88 -5.55
C GLN A 205 -19.84 -8.70 -6.84
N GLN A 206 -20.95 -8.95 -7.53
CA GLN A 206 -20.96 -9.68 -8.80
C GLN A 206 -20.26 -8.89 -9.92
N GLN A 207 -20.37 -7.55 -9.95
CA GLN A 207 -19.64 -6.74 -10.92
C GLN A 207 -18.12 -6.84 -10.74
N PHE A 208 -17.61 -6.82 -9.50
CA PHE A 208 -16.17 -7.01 -9.27
C PHE A 208 -15.67 -8.39 -9.71
N LYS A 209 -16.45 -9.44 -9.47
CA LYS A 209 -16.17 -10.78 -10.02
C LYS A 209 -16.13 -10.73 -11.55
N ASN A 210 -17.14 -10.13 -12.18
CA ASN A 210 -17.21 -10.01 -13.65
C ASN A 210 -16.04 -9.21 -14.24
N PHE A 211 -15.61 -8.12 -13.59
CA PHE A 211 -14.47 -7.32 -14.05
C PHE A 211 -13.20 -8.17 -14.09
N THR A 212 -12.96 -8.91 -13.01
CA THR A 212 -11.80 -9.77 -12.86
C THR A 212 -11.81 -10.90 -13.89
N GLU A 213 -12.94 -11.57 -14.07
CA GLU A 213 -13.03 -12.68 -15.04
C GLU A 213 -12.93 -12.25 -16.50
N LYS A 214 -13.37 -11.03 -16.83
CA LYS A 214 -13.28 -10.49 -18.20
C LYS A 214 -11.86 -10.01 -18.55
N GLN A 215 -11.05 -9.69 -17.56
CA GLN A 215 -9.70 -9.16 -17.78
C GLN A 215 -8.71 -10.21 -18.29
N PHE A 216 -8.96 -11.49 -18.02
CA PHE A 216 -8.04 -12.57 -18.37
C PHE A 216 -8.70 -13.64 -19.21
N ASP A 217 -7.93 -14.21 -20.13
CA ASP A 217 -8.38 -15.29 -20.97
C ASP A 217 -8.54 -16.61 -20.19
N LYS A 218 -9.67 -17.28 -20.41
CA LYS A 218 -10.02 -18.56 -19.79
C LYS A 218 -9.49 -19.77 -20.56
N ARG A 219 -9.02 -19.60 -21.81
CA ARG A 219 -8.40 -20.65 -22.61
C ARG A 219 -7.14 -21.22 -21.92
N ARG A 220 -6.90 -22.51 -22.14
CA ARG A 220 -5.71 -23.25 -21.66
C ARG A 220 -4.62 -23.31 -22.71
N GLY A 221 -3.38 -23.44 -22.25
CA GLY A 221 -2.19 -23.58 -23.11
C GLY A 221 -1.27 -22.37 -23.16
N TYR A 222 -1.46 -21.40 -22.26
CA TYR A 222 -0.56 -20.26 -22.12
C TYR A 222 0.79 -20.69 -21.53
N TYR A 223 1.88 -20.21 -22.14
CA TYR A 223 3.24 -20.44 -21.66
C TYR A 223 3.62 -19.41 -20.61
N GLY A 224 4.55 -19.80 -19.73
CA GLY A 224 5.20 -18.87 -18.82
C GLY A 224 6.09 -17.91 -19.61
N MET A 225 6.30 -16.70 -19.09
CA MET A 225 7.06 -15.67 -19.78
C MET A 225 8.20 -15.14 -18.89
N VAL A 226 9.33 -14.85 -19.53
CA VAL A 226 10.45 -14.12 -18.94
C VAL A 226 10.79 -12.97 -19.86
N GLY A 227 10.53 -11.74 -19.42
CA GLY A 227 10.79 -10.54 -20.21
C GLY A 227 12.28 -10.27 -20.39
N ASP A 228 12.60 -9.44 -21.38
CA ASP A 228 13.95 -9.04 -21.77
C ASP A 228 14.84 -8.62 -20.60
N ARG A 229 16.15 -8.89 -20.71
CA ARG A 229 17.20 -8.49 -19.75
C ARG A 229 16.95 -8.97 -18.31
N THR A 230 16.13 -10.00 -18.15
CA THR A 230 15.85 -10.61 -16.85
C THR A 230 16.95 -11.59 -16.48
N VAL A 231 17.30 -11.63 -15.19
CA VAL A 231 18.32 -12.53 -14.65
C VAL A 231 17.70 -13.43 -13.58
N ILE A 232 17.71 -14.73 -13.85
CA ILE A 232 17.27 -15.80 -12.94
C ILE A 232 18.47 -16.69 -12.65
N LYS A 233 18.90 -16.76 -11.39
CA LYS A 233 20.05 -17.60 -11.02
C LYS A 233 19.90 -18.35 -9.71
N ASN A 234 20.40 -19.58 -9.69
CA ASN A 234 20.45 -20.44 -8.50
C ASN A 234 19.06 -20.66 -7.85
N CYS A 235 17.98 -20.56 -8.63
CA CYS A 235 16.62 -20.80 -8.15
C CYS A 235 16.30 -22.29 -8.18
N LYS A 236 15.47 -22.78 -7.25
CA LYS A 236 15.05 -24.19 -7.26
C LYS A 236 13.84 -24.40 -8.15
N MET A 237 12.64 -24.15 -7.64
CA MET A 237 11.39 -24.36 -8.38
C MET A 237 10.77 -23.02 -8.80
N ILE A 238 10.52 -22.87 -10.10
CA ILE A 238 9.70 -21.81 -10.68
C ILE A 238 8.60 -22.49 -11.51
N LYS A 239 7.35 -22.34 -11.08
CA LYS A 239 6.22 -23.04 -11.69
C LYS A 239 5.03 -22.13 -11.95
N ASP A 240 4.53 -22.08 -13.17
CA ASP A 240 3.38 -21.25 -13.57
C ASP A 240 3.64 -19.75 -13.27
N VAL A 241 4.79 -19.22 -13.69
CA VAL A 241 5.19 -17.84 -13.38
C VAL A 241 5.36 -17.02 -14.65
N THR A 242 4.86 -15.78 -14.62
CA THR A 242 5.20 -14.75 -15.60
C THR A 242 6.09 -13.69 -14.94
N ILE A 243 7.15 -13.29 -15.63
CA ILE A 243 8.20 -12.40 -15.12
C ILE A 243 8.39 -11.28 -16.15
N GLY A 244 8.21 -10.03 -15.71
CA GLY A 244 8.46 -8.83 -16.51
C GLY A 244 9.93 -8.62 -16.86
N THR A 245 10.24 -7.56 -17.61
CA THR A 245 11.61 -7.25 -18.07
C THR A 245 12.49 -6.77 -16.91
N ASP A 246 13.80 -6.90 -17.08
CA ASP A 246 14.80 -6.35 -16.15
C ASP A 246 14.64 -6.85 -14.70
N ALA A 247 13.98 -8.00 -14.49
CA ALA A 247 13.77 -8.57 -13.17
C ALA A 247 15.03 -9.28 -12.68
N TYR A 248 15.19 -9.37 -11.36
CA TYR A 248 16.31 -10.11 -10.76
C TYR A 248 15.85 -11.13 -9.73
N LEU A 249 16.01 -12.41 -10.08
CA LEU A 249 15.62 -13.54 -9.25
C LEU A 249 16.87 -14.35 -8.89
N LYS A 250 17.17 -14.46 -7.60
CA LYS A 250 18.37 -15.13 -7.12
C LYS A 250 18.07 -16.02 -5.92
N GLY A 251 18.33 -17.31 -6.04
CA GLY A 251 18.32 -18.21 -4.87
C GLY A 251 16.93 -18.51 -4.31
N ALA A 252 15.85 -18.22 -5.03
CA ALA A 252 14.50 -18.50 -4.57
C ALA A 252 14.27 -20.02 -4.45
N ASN A 253 13.65 -20.46 -3.36
CA ASN A 253 13.37 -21.88 -3.13
C ASN A 253 12.13 -22.34 -3.90
N LYS A 254 11.09 -21.51 -3.94
CA LYS A 254 9.83 -21.86 -4.59
C LYS A 254 9.08 -20.62 -5.03
N LEU A 255 8.86 -20.48 -6.33
CA LEU A 255 8.00 -19.48 -6.93
C LEU A 255 6.91 -20.24 -7.69
N LYS A 256 5.65 -20.13 -7.25
CA LYS A 256 4.56 -20.89 -7.86
C LYS A 256 3.32 -20.05 -8.11
N ASN A 257 2.83 -20.07 -9.34
CA ASN A 257 1.60 -19.40 -9.75
C ASN A 257 1.66 -17.90 -9.40
N LEU A 258 2.59 -17.19 -10.03
CA LEU A 258 2.90 -15.79 -9.73
C LEU A 258 2.90 -14.92 -11.00
N THR A 259 2.54 -13.67 -10.81
CA THR A 259 2.92 -12.58 -11.70
C THR A 259 3.99 -11.74 -11.01
N ILE A 260 5.14 -11.55 -11.64
CA ILE A 260 6.23 -10.71 -11.14
C ILE A 260 6.42 -9.56 -12.12
N ASN A 261 5.77 -8.43 -11.84
CA ASN A 261 5.89 -7.23 -12.65
C ASN A 261 7.23 -6.56 -12.42
N SER A 262 7.90 -6.22 -13.51
CA SER A 262 9.21 -5.59 -13.54
C SER A 262 9.38 -4.85 -14.86
N SER A 263 10.13 -3.75 -14.81
CA SER A 263 10.52 -2.96 -15.98
C SER A 263 11.89 -2.35 -15.75
N ALA A 264 12.49 -1.78 -16.79
CA ALA A 264 13.77 -1.06 -16.69
C ALA A 264 13.73 0.06 -15.63
N ASP A 265 12.64 0.84 -15.59
CA ASP A 265 12.50 1.97 -14.66
C ASP A 265 12.10 1.54 -13.23
N ALA A 266 11.51 0.35 -13.09
CA ALA A 266 11.01 -0.17 -11.82
C ALA A 266 11.26 -1.68 -11.70
N SER A 267 12.54 -2.05 -11.66
CA SER A 267 12.98 -3.45 -11.56
C SER A 267 12.58 -4.10 -10.24
N SER A 268 11.97 -5.28 -10.32
CA SER A 268 11.59 -6.10 -9.17
C SER A 268 12.62 -7.19 -8.89
N GLN A 269 12.81 -7.48 -7.59
CA GLN A 269 13.85 -8.39 -7.13
C GLN A 269 13.33 -9.41 -6.12
N ILE A 270 13.66 -10.68 -6.32
CA ILE A 270 13.39 -11.79 -5.40
C ILE A 270 14.69 -12.51 -5.08
N GLY A 271 15.06 -12.49 -3.81
CA GLY A 271 16.31 -13.04 -3.29
C GLY A 271 16.20 -14.42 -2.66
N GLU A 272 17.22 -14.74 -1.89
CA GLU A 272 17.52 -16.10 -1.47
C GLU A 272 16.52 -16.63 -0.45
N GLY A 273 16.20 -17.93 -0.59
CA GLY A 273 15.36 -18.66 0.36
C GLY A 273 13.86 -18.35 0.29
N CYS A 274 13.44 -17.44 -0.59
CA CYS A 274 12.05 -17.02 -0.68
C CYS A 274 11.12 -18.15 -1.21
N GLU A 275 9.92 -18.21 -0.61
CA GLU A 275 8.83 -19.14 -0.96
C GLU A 275 7.56 -18.31 -1.21
N MET A 276 7.13 -18.20 -2.46
CA MET A 276 6.00 -17.35 -2.86
C MET A 276 5.02 -18.15 -3.70
N VAL A 277 3.74 -18.18 -3.30
CA VAL A 277 2.71 -19.02 -3.92
C VAL A 277 1.40 -18.25 -4.09
N ASN A 278 0.81 -18.28 -5.30
CA ASN A 278 -0.48 -17.67 -5.62
C ASN A 278 -0.50 -16.16 -5.32
N GLY A 279 0.17 -15.34 -6.13
CA GLY A 279 0.19 -13.91 -5.85
C GLY A 279 0.74 -13.06 -6.96
N VAL A 280 0.62 -11.74 -6.77
CA VAL A 280 1.07 -10.72 -7.70
C VAL A 280 2.10 -9.85 -6.99
N VAL A 281 3.25 -9.67 -7.64
CA VAL A 281 4.32 -8.75 -7.22
C VAL A 281 4.30 -7.58 -8.19
N GLY A 282 4.02 -6.39 -7.71
CA GLY A 282 4.00 -5.14 -8.47
C GLY A 282 5.41 -4.66 -8.85
N TYR A 283 5.47 -3.55 -9.57
CA TYR A 283 6.72 -2.96 -10.05
C TYR A 283 7.62 -2.46 -8.92
N GLY A 284 8.94 -2.54 -9.09
CA GLY A 284 9.92 -2.03 -8.13
C GLY A 284 9.96 -2.74 -6.79
N CYS A 285 9.36 -3.93 -6.67
CA CYS A 285 9.24 -4.65 -5.41
C CYS A 285 10.55 -5.35 -5.01
N ARG A 286 10.75 -5.52 -3.71
CA ARG A 286 11.96 -6.15 -3.15
C ARG A 286 11.61 -7.21 -2.13
N VAL A 287 11.91 -8.48 -2.43
CA VAL A 287 11.61 -9.63 -1.56
C VAL A 287 12.88 -10.39 -1.26
N PHE A 288 13.32 -10.43 0.01
CA PHE A 288 14.64 -10.98 0.35
C PHE A 288 14.67 -11.78 1.65
N TYR A 289 15.69 -12.63 1.78
CA TYR A 289 16.08 -13.29 3.02
C TYR A 289 15.00 -14.21 3.60
N GLY A 290 14.54 -15.20 2.82
CA GLY A 290 13.68 -16.27 3.33
C GLY A 290 12.21 -15.92 3.55
N VAL A 291 11.69 -14.90 2.85
CA VAL A 291 10.27 -14.49 2.92
C VAL A 291 9.35 -15.63 2.51
N LYS A 292 8.19 -15.72 3.18
CA LYS A 292 7.11 -16.65 2.83
C LYS A 292 5.84 -15.88 2.50
N ALA A 293 5.36 -15.97 1.27
CA ALA A 293 4.16 -15.27 0.83
C ALA A 293 3.16 -16.23 0.18
N VAL A 294 1.88 -16.20 0.61
CA VAL A 294 0.83 -17.09 0.11
C VAL A 294 -0.47 -16.33 -0.06
N ARG A 295 -1.08 -16.35 -1.26
CA ARG A 295 -2.33 -15.62 -1.55
C ARG A 295 -2.20 -14.13 -1.21
N PHE A 296 -1.42 -13.43 -2.01
CA PHE A 296 -1.00 -12.07 -1.69
C PHE A 296 -0.97 -11.16 -2.92
N VAL A 297 -1.04 -9.86 -2.66
CA VAL A 297 -0.66 -8.82 -3.62
C VAL A 297 0.34 -7.90 -2.94
N MET A 298 1.47 -7.68 -3.60
CA MET A 298 2.45 -6.65 -3.25
C MET A 298 2.31 -5.51 -4.25
N ALA A 299 1.85 -4.35 -3.81
CA ALA A 299 1.76 -3.16 -4.65
C ALA A 299 3.14 -2.53 -4.90
N SER A 300 3.22 -1.57 -5.82
CA SER A 300 4.48 -1.03 -6.34
C SER A 300 5.40 -0.48 -5.25
N HIS A 301 6.69 -0.76 -5.41
CA HIS A 301 7.79 -0.37 -4.52
C HIS A 301 7.65 -0.86 -3.06
N SER A 302 6.83 -1.89 -2.83
CA SER A 302 6.75 -2.54 -1.52
C SER A 302 7.89 -3.53 -1.28
N GLN A 303 8.17 -3.80 0.00
CA GLN A 303 9.32 -4.60 0.41
C GLN A 303 8.95 -5.62 1.48
N LEU A 304 9.39 -6.86 1.27
CA LEU A 304 9.34 -7.94 2.26
C LEU A 304 10.77 -8.44 2.52
N LYS A 305 11.17 -8.53 3.79
CA LYS A 305 12.54 -8.91 4.14
C LYS A 305 12.60 -9.84 5.36
N TYR A 306 13.73 -10.53 5.49
CA TYR A 306 14.20 -11.18 6.71
C TYR A 306 13.20 -12.19 7.30
N GLY A 307 12.63 -13.05 6.45
CA GLY A 307 11.71 -14.10 6.88
C GLY A 307 10.27 -13.64 7.14
N ALA A 308 9.91 -12.43 6.72
CA ALA A 308 8.54 -11.94 6.82
C ALA A 308 7.54 -12.93 6.18
N ARG A 309 6.38 -13.10 6.82
CA ARG A 309 5.26 -13.91 6.34
C ARG A 309 4.12 -13.02 5.92
N LEU A 310 3.69 -13.12 4.67
CA LEU A 310 2.55 -12.38 4.12
C LEU A 310 1.52 -13.36 3.57
N ILE A 311 0.44 -13.60 4.31
CA ILE A 311 -0.55 -14.62 3.98
C ILE A 311 -1.94 -13.99 3.86
N ASN A 312 -2.69 -14.29 2.80
CA ASN A 312 -4.04 -13.74 2.60
C ASN A 312 -4.07 -12.21 2.74
N SER A 313 -3.09 -11.50 2.16
CA SER A 313 -2.86 -10.09 2.50
C SER A 313 -2.48 -9.24 1.30
N TYR A 314 -2.92 -7.99 1.34
CA TYR A 314 -2.56 -6.95 0.38
C TYR A 314 -1.58 -5.97 1.05
N LEU A 315 -0.38 -5.83 0.50
CA LEU A 315 0.65 -4.91 0.95
C LEU A 315 0.71 -3.68 0.03
N GLY A 316 0.34 -2.52 0.56
CA GLY A 316 0.23 -1.26 -0.18
C GLY A 316 1.54 -0.68 -0.69
N ASN A 317 1.41 0.33 -1.55
CA ASN A 317 2.55 0.97 -2.22
C ASN A 317 3.57 1.52 -1.22
N ASN A 318 4.86 1.41 -1.54
CA ASN A 318 5.95 1.92 -0.70
C ASN A 318 5.97 1.37 0.74
N ALA A 319 5.26 0.28 1.03
CA ALA A 319 5.24 -0.33 2.35
C ALA A 319 6.46 -1.25 2.56
N THR A 320 6.94 -1.35 3.80
CA THR A 320 8.04 -2.24 4.17
C THR A 320 7.67 -3.10 5.37
N ILE A 321 7.79 -4.42 5.21
CA ILE A 321 7.66 -5.40 6.29
C ILE A 321 8.95 -6.21 6.40
N SER A 322 9.47 -6.37 7.61
CA SER A 322 10.70 -7.13 7.89
C SER A 322 10.52 -8.02 9.11
N CYS A 323 10.84 -9.32 8.99
CA CYS A 323 10.82 -10.32 10.07
C CYS A 323 9.45 -10.68 10.67
N CYS A 324 8.35 -10.09 10.22
CA CYS A 324 7.05 -10.18 10.91
C CYS A 324 6.07 -11.17 10.31
N GLU A 325 4.99 -11.43 11.03
CA GLU A 325 3.88 -12.24 10.56
C GLU A 325 2.63 -11.36 10.32
N VAL A 326 2.16 -11.36 9.05
CA VAL A 326 0.99 -10.61 8.59
C VAL A 326 -0.01 -11.55 7.90
N LEU A 327 -1.22 -11.62 8.46
CA LEU A 327 -2.28 -12.51 8.00
C LEU A 327 -3.58 -11.73 7.78
N ASN A 328 -4.32 -12.11 6.74
CA ASN A 328 -5.69 -11.65 6.49
C ASN A 328 -5.82 -10.12 6.62
N SER A 329 -4.88 -9.38 6.04
CA SER A 329 -4.75 -7.94 6.25
C SER A 329 -4.77 -7.15 4.95
N LEU A 330 -5.53 -6.04 4.95
CA LEU A 330 -5.52 -5.04 3.88
C LEU A 330 -4.73 -3.83 4.38
N ILE A 331 -3.55 -3.61 3.79
CA ILE A 331 -2.62 -2.57 4.21
C ILE A 331 -2.48 -1.56 3.07
N PHE A 332 -2.83 -0.31 3.36
CA PHE A 332 -2.69 0.80 2.41
C PHE A 332 -1.24 1.31 2.37
N PRO A 333 -0.92 2.25 1.45
CA PRO A 333 0.45 2.70 1.23
C PRO A 333 1.19 3.27 2.45
N ALA A 334 2.52 3.24 2.36
CA ALA A 334 3.46 3.78 3.36
C ALA A 334 3.31 3.16 4.77
N HIS A 335 3.13 1.84 4.83
CA HIS A 335 3.16 1.07 6.08
C HIS A 335 4.58 0.64 6.43
N GLU A 336 4.95 0.74 7.71
CA GLU A 336 6.27 0.37 8.21
C GLU A 336 6.15 -0.62 9.38
N GLN A 337 6.80 -1.77 9.25
CA GLN A 337 6.85 -2.81 10.28
C GLN A 337 8.18 -3.57 10.20
N HIS A 338 9.06 -3.41 11.20
CA HIS A 338 10.45 -3.87 11.09
C HIS A 338 10.88 -4.99 12.05
N HIS A 339 10.07 -5.29 13.07
CA HIS A 339 10.51 -6.06 14.22
C HIS A 339 9.82 -7.42 14.29
N ASN A 340 10.64 -8.49 14.37
CA ASN A 340 10.21 -9.89 14.36
C ASN A 340 9.11 -10.25 15.37
N ASN A 341 9.04 -9.52 16.47
CA ASN A 341 8.09 -9.74 17.56
C ASN A 341 6.76 -8.96 17.37
N SER A 342 6.49 -8.44 16.18
CA SER A 342 5.21 -7.79 15.86
C SER A 342 4.32 -8.67 14.98
N PHE A 343 3.03 -8.67 15.28
CA PHE A 343 1.99 -9.45 14.59
C PHE A 343 0.87 -8.51 14.12
N LEU A 344 0.43 -8.70 12.88
CA LEU A 344 -0.70 -7.97 12.31
C LEU A 344 -1.64 -8.96 11.61
N CYS A 345 -2.75 -9.27 12.28
CA CYS A 345 -3.72 -10.24 11.80
C CYS A 345 -5.11 -9.62 11.78
N ALA A 346 -5.94 -9.99 10.80
CA ALA A 346 -7.34 -9.56 10.71
C ALA A 346 -7.52 -8.03 10.83
N ALA A 347 -6.86 -7.28 9.94
CA ALA A 347 -6.82 -5.83 10.03
C ALA A 347 -7.01 -5.12 8.68
N LEU A 348 -7.69 -3.97 8.73
CA LEU A 348 -7.57 -2.90 7.75
C LEU A 348 -6.71 -1.78 8.36
N ILE A 349 -5.54 -1.55 7.77
CA ILE A 349 -4.66 -0.44 8.13
C ILE A 349 -4.62 0.55 6.97
N MET A 350 -5.20 1.73 7.16
CA MET A 350 -5.40 2.73 6.09
C MET A 350 -4.14 3.56 5.74
N GLY A 351 -2.95 3.03 6.03
CA GLY A 351 -1.67 3.52 5.50
C GLY A 351 -0.97 4.51 6.42
N GLN A 352 0.22 4.97 6.00
CA GLN A 352 1.08 5.90 6.76
C GLN A 352 1.36 5.44 8.21
N SER A 353 1.24 4.14 8.46
CA SER A 353 1.21 3.55 9.79
C SER A 353 2.56 2.98 10.19
N ASN A 354 2.81 2.91 11.49
CA ASN A 354 4.03 2.32 12.04
C ASN A 354 3.69 1.28 13.12
N MET A 355 4.07 0.03 12.89
CA MET A 355 3.91 -1.05 13.87
C MET A 355 5.20 -1.18 14.69
N ALA A 356 5.14 -0.78 15.96
CA ALA A 356 6.31 -0.84 16.83
C ALA A 356 6.66 -2.28 17.25
N ALA A 357 7.86 -2.46 17.79
CA ALA A 357 8.30 -3.75 18.33
C ALA A 357 7.35 -4.27 19.42
N GLY A 358 7.04 -5.56 19.37
CA GLY A 358 6.17 -6.24 20.32
C GLY A 358 4.67 -5.95 20.13
N ALA A 359 4.28 -5.14 19.15
CA ALA A 359 2.86 -4.88 18.89
C ALA A 359 2.17 -6.15 18.35
N THR A 360 1.14 -6.62 19.04
CA THR A 360 0.33 -7.78 18.62
C THR A 360 -1.10 -7.34 18.35
N ILE A 361 -1.42 -7.15 17.07
CA ILE A 361 -2.66 -6.51 16.61
C ILE A 361 -3.56 -7.53 15.93
N GLY A 362 -4.81 -7.60 16.41
CA GLY A 362 -5.85 -8.53 15.97
C GLY A 362 -5.60 -9.98 16.37
N SER A 363 -6.18 -10.90 15.60
CA SER A 363 -6.29 -12.35 15.88
C SER A 363 -7.11 -12.67 17.13
N ASN A 364 -8.44 -12.65 17.00
CA ASN A 364 -9.38 -12.90 18.09
C ASN A 364 -9.91 -14.34 18.09
N HIS A 365 -9.05 -15.32 18.37
CA HIS A 365 -9.49 -16.72 18.54
C HIS A 365 -10.14 -16.89 19.94
N ASN A 366 -11.38 -16.43 20.09
CA ASN A 366 -12.07 -16.32 21.38
C ASN A 366 -13.00 -17.52 21.72
N SER A 367 -12.69 -18.71 21.19
CA SER A 367 -13.48 -19.96 21.25
C SER A 367 -14.89 -19.93 20.60
N ARG A 368 -15.43 -18.76 20.26
CA ARG A 368 -16.73 -18.61 19.56
C ARG A 368 -16.56 -18.51 18.04
N GLY A 369 -15.50 -17.87 17.57
CA GLY A 369 -15.16 -17.72 16.15
C GLY A 369 -13.96 -16.80 15.95
N ALA A 370 -13.47 -16.71 14.70
CA ALA A 370 -12.39 -15.80 14.31
C ALA A 370 -12.97 -14.65 13.44
N ASP A 371 -13.79 -13.81 14.07
CA ASP A 371 -14.57 -12.74 13.42
C ASP A 371 -14.18 -11.31 13.84
N GLY A 372 -13.14 -11.19 14.67
CA GLY A 372 -12.60 -9.89 15.10
C GLY A 372 -11.82 -9.17 13.99
N GLU A 373 -12.05 -7.87 13.82
CA GLU A 373 -11.38 -6.99 12.86
C GLU A 373 -10.86 -5.71 13.54
N ILE A 374 -9.62 -5.33 13.22
CA ILE A 374 -9.08 -4.00 13.55
C ILE A 374 -9.22 -3.08 12.34
N ILE A 375 -9.82 -1.91 12.53
CA ILE A 375 -9.93 -0.88 11.49
C ILE A 375 -9.22 0.38 11.98
N ALA A 376 -8.08 0.70 11.37
CA ALA A 376 -7.29 1.85 11.78
C ALA A 376 -7.11 2.85 10.64
N GLY A 377 -7.43 4.12 10.92
CA GLY A 377 -7.18 5.24 10.03
C GLY A 377 -5.69 5.42 9.71
N ARG A 378 -5.39 6.26 8.71
CA ARG A 378 -4.00 6.52 8.31
C ARG A 378 -3.21 7.15 9.46
N GLY A 379 -1.92 6.86 9.55
CA GLY A 379 -1.08 7.36 10.65
C GLY A 379 -1.21 6.57 11.95
N PHE A 380 -1.94 5.45 11.95
CA PHE A 380 -2.07 4.60 13.13
C PHE A 380 -0.72 4.08 13.62
N TRP A 381 -0.47 4.23 14.92
CA TRP A 381 0.79 3.85 15.55
C TRP A 381 0.51 3.13 16.88
N PRO A 382 0.47 1.79 16.90
CA PRO A 382 0.58 1.05 18.15
C PRO A 382 2.02 1.11 18.66
N GLY A 383 2.20 1.68 19.85
CA GLY A 383 3.49 1.77 20.52
C GLY A 383 4.05 0.40 20.91
N LEU A 384 5.21 0.42 21.58
CA LEU A 384 5.92 -0.79 21.96
C LEU A 384 5.04 -1.71 22.81
N CYS A 385 5.01 -3.01 22.49
CA CYS A 385 4.27 -4.02 23.27
C CYS A 385 2.77 -3.71 23.45
N VAL A 386 2.11 -3.08 22.47
CA VAL A 386 0.66 -2.95 22.45
C VAL A 386 0.01 -4.28 22.09
N SER A 387 -0.98 -4.71 22.89
CA SER A 387 -1.84 -5.85 22.56
C SER A 387 -3.27 -5.39 22.33
N LEU A 388 -3.80 -5.67 21.13
CA LEU A 388 -5.17 -5.39 20.73
C LEU A 388 -5.76 -6.66 20.11
N LYS A 389 -6.79 -7.24 20.74
CA LYS A 389 -7.38 -8.52 20.29
C LYS A 389 -8.84 -8.40 19.86
N HIS A 390 -9.53 -7.35 20.26
CA HIS A 390 -10.96 -7.19 20.06
C HIS A 390 -11.28 -6.29 18.87
N ASN A 391 -12.50 -6.41 18.34
CA ASN A 391 -13.04 -5.52 17.32
C ASN A 391 -12.79 -4.06 17.72
N SER A 392 -11.98 -3.34 16.95
CA SER A 392 -11.62 -1.98 17.32
C SER A 392 -11.48 -1.06 16.12
N LYS A 393 -11.87 0.20 16.32
CA LYS A 393 -11.79 1.27 15.34
C LYS A 393 -10.99 2.46 15.89
N PHE A 394 -10.08 2.99 15.07
CA PHE A 394 -9.24 4.13 15.43
C PHE A 394 -9.28 5.20 14.35
N ALA A 395 -9.49 6.46 14.74
CA ALA A 395 -9.36 7.65 13.88
C ALA A 395 -7.93 7.85 13.38
N THR A 396 -7.76 8.76 12.42
CA THR A 396 -6.45 9.08 11.83
C THR A 396 -5.45 9.55 12.90
N PHE A 397 -4.19 9.13 12.73
CA PHE A 397 -3.08 9.48 13.62
C PHE A 397 -3.31 9.12 15.10
N THR A 398 -4.03 8.04 15.38
CA THR A 398 -4.13 7.51 16.75
C THR A 398 -2.83 6.80 17.15
N LEU A 399 -2.19 7.29 18.20
CA LEU A 399 -1.07 6.64 18.89
C LEU A 399 -1.60 5.85 20.08
N ILE A 400 -1.15 4.62 20.27
CA ILE A 400 -1.52 3.79 21.41
C ILE A 400 -0.28 3.57 22.27
N SER A 401 -0.34 3.89 23.55
CA SER A 401 0.77 3.63 24.47
C SER A 401 0.94 2.15 24.73
N LYS A 402 2.14 1.73 25.14
CA LYS A 402 2.39 0.37 25.64
C LYS A 402 1.30 -0.07 26.62
N GLY A 403 0.77 -1.28 26.42
CA GLY A 403 -0.23 -1.85 27.32
C GLY A 403 -1.05 -2.95 26.68
N ASN A 404 -1.83 -3.63 27.52
CA ASN A 404 -2.78 -4.65 27.09
C ASN A 404 -4.20 -4.07 27.10
N TYR A 405 -4.84 -4.03 25.93
CA TYR A 405 -6.17 -3.44 25.76
C TYR A 405 -7.19 -4.57 25.61
N MET A 406 -7.87 -4.86 26.72
CA MET A 406 -8.69 -6.08 26.92
C MET A 406 -10.13 -5.98 26.41
N SER A 407 -10.49 -4.90 25.74
CA SER A 407 -11.87 -4.63 25.32
C SER A 407 -11.90 -4.04 23.91
N GLU A 408 -13.07 -4.12 23.26
CA GLU A 408 -13.33 -3.42 22.01
C GLU A 408 -13.14 -1.90 22.20
N LEU A 409 -12.39 -1.27 21.30
CA LEU A 409 -12.15 0.18 21.33
C LEU A 409 -12.77 0.88 20.13
N ASN A 410 -13.41 2.02 20.34
CA ASN A 410 -13.85 2.92 19.28
C ASN A 410 -13.35 4.33 19.61
N ILE A 411 -12.21 4.71 19.04
CA ILE A 411 -11.53 5.97 19.33
C ILE A 411 -11.74 6.94 18.16
N PRO A 412 -12.75 7.84 18.22
CA PRO A 412 -13.09 8.77 17.14
C PRO A 412 -12.27 10.07 17.14
N ILE A 413 -11.32 10.24 18.07
CA ILE A 413 -10.53 11.48 18.20
C ILE A 413 -9.22 11.32 17.43
N PRO A 414 -8.99 12.11 16.37
CA PRO A 414 -7.76 12.03 15.59
C PRO A 414 -6.59 12.64 16.36
N PHE A 415 -5.38 12.36 15.89
CA PHE A 415 -4.13 12.87 16.47
C PHE A 415 -3.98 12.61 17.97
N SER A 416 -4.62 11.57 18.50
CA SER A 416 -4.72 11.30 19.93
C SER A 416 -3.66 10.33 20.42
N LEU A 417 -3.41 10.35 21.73
CA LEU A 417 -2.75 9.26 22.45
C LEU A 417 -3.77 8.53 23.31
N VAL A 418 -3.86 7.22 23.15
CA VAL A 418 -4.70 6.32 23.97
C VAL A 418 -3.81 5.60 24.97
N VAL A 419 -4.17 5.69 26.25
CA VAL A 419 -3.41 5.12 27.38
C VAL A 419 -4.28 4.19 28.20
N ASN A 420 -3.80 2.97 28.39
CA ASN A 420 -4.37 2.04 29.36
C ASN A 420 -3.80 2.36 30.74
N ASP A 421 -4.58 2.98 31.62
CA ASP A 421 -4.16 3.24 33.00
C ASP A 421 -4.65 2.12 33.92
N GLU A 422 -3.76 1.18 34.22
CA GLU A 422 -4.06 0.02 35.05
C GLU A 422 -4.21 0.40 36.53
N HIS A 423 -3.54 1.45 37.00
CA HIS A 423 -3.59 1.87 38.41
C HIS A 423 -4.98 2.42 38.75
N ASP A 424 -5.48 3.34 37.93
CA ASP A 424 -6.80 3.95 38.14
C ASP A 424 -7.94 3.10 37.54
N ASN A 425 -7.61 1.99 36.87
CA ASN A 425 -8.53 1.20 36.05
C ASN A 425 -9.33 2.08 35.07
N ARG A 426 -8.64 2.84 34.22
CA ARG A 426 -9.26 3.80 33.29
C ARG A 426 -8.61 3.75 31.91
N LEU A 427 -9.41 4.02 30.89
CA LEU A 427 -8.86 4.37 29.58
C LEU A 427 -8.70 5.89 29.50
N LYS A 428 -7.48 6.37 29.28
CA LYS A 428 -7.19 7.81 29.16
C LYS A 428 -6.92 8.15 27.70
N VAL A 429 -7.58 9.18 27.17
CA VAL A 429 -7.34 9.68 25.81
C VAL A 429 -6.88 11.13 25.87
N ILE A 430 -5.77 11.43 25.20
CA ILE A 430 -5.22 12.78 25.07
C ILE A 430 -5.44 13.25 23.62
N PRO A 431 -6.45 14.09 23.36
CA PRO A 431 -6.66 14.69 22.04
C PRO A 431 -5.48 15.58 21.64
N GLY A 432 -5.18 15.65 20.34
CA GLY A 432 -4.13 16.54 19.80
C GLY A 432 -2.72 16.26 20.35
N TYR A 433 -2.46 15.03 20.81
CA TYR A 433 -1.17 14.62 21.36
C TYR A 433 -0.01 14.92 20.40
N TRP A 434 -0.17 14.61 19.11
CA TRP A 434 0.89 14.87 18.13
C TRP A 434 1.25 16.35 18.08
N PHE A 435 0.27 17.24 17.99
CA PHE A 435 0.51 18.67 17.91
C PHE A 435 1.15 19.22 19.19
N LEU A 436 0.66 18.78 20.36
CA LEU A 436 1.08 19.30 21.66
C LEU A 436 2.43 18.73 22.15
N HIS A 437 2.79 17.52 21.73
CA HIS A 437 3.88 16.78 22.34
C HIS A 437 4.90 16.20 21.36
N ASN A 438 4.51 15.92 20.11
CA ASN A 438 5.37 15.25 19.13
C ASN A 438 5.21 15.78 17.70
N MET A 439 5.23 17.12 17.54
CA MET A 439 5.04 17.78 16.25
C MET A 439 6.14 17.39 15.25
N TYR A 440 7.38 17.18 15.74
CA TYR A 440 8.51 16.74 14.92
C TYR A 440 8.21 15.45 14.15
N ALA A 441 7.66 14.43 14.82
CA ALA A 441 7.47 13.12 14.20
C ALA A 441 6.38 13.15 13.12
N ILE A 442 5.25 13.81 13.38
CA ILE A 442 4.14 13.86 12.41
C ILE A 442 4.53 14.65 11.16
N ALA A 443 5.18 15.81 11.32
CA ALA A 443 5.64 16.63 10.20
C ALA A 443 6.74 15.92 9.39
N ARG A 444 7.72 15.32 10.06
CA ARG A 444 8.81 14.58 9.41
C ARG A 444 8.30 13.36 8.63
N ASN A 445 7.34 12.63 9.18
CA ASN A 445 6.80 11.44 8.52
C ASN A 445 6.07 11.81 7.23
N SER A 446 5.24 12.86 7.25
CA SER A 446 4.57 13.36 6.05
C SER A 446 5.55 13.73 4.94
N TRP A 447 6.62 14.49 5.26
CA TRP A 447 7.71 14.79 4.32
C TRP A 447 8.39 13.54 3.78
N LYS A 448 8.78 12.60 4.66
CA LYS A 448 9.44 11.35 4.27
C LYS A 448 8.62 10.48 3.34
N TYR A 449 7.31 10.43 3.53
CA TYR A 449 6.46 9.60 2.67
C TYR A 449 6.44 10.10 1.23
N VAL A 450 6.44 11.42 1.03
CA VAL A 450 6.56 12.03 -0.29
C VAL A 450 7.89 11.64 -0.95
N ASP A 451 9.01 11.79 -0.23
CA ASP A 451 10.34 11.46 -0.76
C ASP A 451 10.52 9.97 -1.09
N ARG A 452 9.83 9.11 -0.35
CA ARG A 452 9.88 7.65 -0.50
C ARG A 452 8.93 7.13 -1.57
N ASP A 453 7.97 7.91 -2.04
CA ASP A 453 7.06 7.48 -3.10
C ASP A 453 7.79 7.45 -4.45
N LYS A 454 8.36 6.29 -4.76
CA LYS A 454 9.15 6.05 -5.98
C LYS A 454 8.35 5.45 -7.11
N ARG A 455 7.01 5.36 -6.97
CA ARG A 455 6.14 4.86 -8.02
C ARG A 455 6.33 5.62 -9.32
N THR A 456 6.55 4.85 -10.38
CA THR A 456 6.53 5.34 -11.76
C THR A 456 5.11 5.66 -12.21
N ASP A 457 4.17 4.77 -11.89
CA ASP A 457 2.75 4.95 -12.17
C ASP A 457 1.95 5.31 -10.89
N LYS A 458 1.19 6.40 -10.97
CA LYS A 458 0.45 7.00 -9.86
C LYS A 458 -1.07 7.09 -10.12
N VAL A 459 -1.65 6.06 -10.76
CA VAL A 459 -3.11 5.92 -10.99
C VAL A 459 -3.97 6.42 -9.81
N GLN A 460 -3.70 5.92 -8.59
CA GLN A 460 -4.26 6.50 -7.38
C GLN A 460 -3.33 7.57 -6.81
N LEU A 461 -3.86 8.79 -6.71
CA LEU A 461 -3.22 9.89 -5.99
C LEU A 461 -3.26 9.62 -4.49
N ILE A 462 -2.09 9.46 -3.87
CA ILE A 462 -1.98 9.21 -2.42
C ILE A 462 -1.84 10.55 -1.69
N GLU A 463 -2.69 10.78 -0.68
CA GLU A 463 -2.57 11.94 0.20
C GLU A 463 -1.64 11.64 1.37
N TYR A 464 -0.52 12.37 1.49
CA TYR A 464 0.47 12.23 2.57
C TYR A 464 0.42 13.36 3.61
N ASP A 465 -0.30 14.46 3.36
CA ASP A 465 -0.44 15.55 4.33
C ASP A 465 -1.28 15.06 5.51
N TYR A 466 -0.79 15.28 6.74
CA TYR A 466 -1.53 14.93 7.94
C TYR A 466 -2.75 15.84 8.15
N LEU A 467 -2.79 17.05 7.59
CA LEU A 467 -3.98 17.89 7.51
C LEU A 467 -4.63 17.76 6.12
N ALA A 468 -5.55 16.80 6.02
CA ALA A 468 -6.33 16.55 4.82
C ALA A 468 -7.83 16.40 5.14
N PRO A 469 -8.73 16.37 4.13
CA PRO A 469 -10.16 16.40 4.36
C PRO A 469 -10.67 15.37 5.39
N ASP A 470 -10.18 14.13 5.35
CA ASP A 470 -10.55 13.07 6.30
C ASP A 470 -10.23 13.44 7.75
N SER A 471 -8.99 13.80 8.03
CA SER A 471 -8.51 14.20 9.36
C SER A 471 -9.16 15.49 9.85
N VAL A 472 -9.51 16.40 8.95
CA VAL A 472 -10.18 17.66 9.29
C VAL A 472 -11.63 17.42 9.67
N GLU A 473 -12.35 16.57 8.95
CA GLU A 473 -13.69 16.12 9.34
C GLU A 473 -13.67 15.42 10.70
N GLU A 474 -12.70 14.53 10.94
CA GLU A 474 -12.50 13.91 12.26
C GLU A 474 -12.18 14.94 13.36
N MET A 475 -11.44 16.02 13.07
CA MET A 475 -11.21 17.11 14.03
C MET A 475 -12.50 17.85 14.39
N PHE A 476 -13.39 18.13 13.41
CA PHE A 476 -14.70 18.72 13.70
C PHE A 476 -15.57 17.81 14.57
N GLN A 477 -15.57 16.50 14.30
CA GLN A 477 -16.25 15.51 15.15
C GLN A 477 -15.67 15.52 16.57
N ALA A 478 -14.34 15.57 16.70
CA ALA A 478 -13.68 15.63 17.99
C ALA A 478 -13.96 16.93 18.76
N LEU A 479 -14.05 18.09 18.09
CA LEU A 479 -14.47 19.35 18.71
C LEU A 479 -15.86 19.19 19.34
N ALA A 480 -16.82 18.60 18.64
CA ALA A 480 -18.16 18.34 19.18
C ALA A 480 -18.13 17.40 20.39
N ILE A 481 -17.34 16.32 20.33
CA ILE A 481 -17.16 15.39 21.45
C ILE A 481 -16.60 16.11 22.68
N MET A 482 -15.55 16.93 22.49
CA MET A 482 -14.91 17.70 23.55
C MET A 482 -15.86 18.72 24.18
N GLU A 483 -16.69 19.39 23.37
CA GLU A 483 -17.73 20.32 23.84
C GLU A 483 -18.77 19.59 24.71
N ILE A 484 -19.33 18.46 24.24
CA ILE A 484 -20.32 17.68 24.99
C ILE A 484 -19.73 17.19 26.31
N ALA A 485 -18.54 16.58 26.27
CA ALA A 485 -17.90 16.00 27.43
C ALA A 485 -17.56 17.07 28.48
N THR A 486 -17.08 18.24 28.05
CA THR A 486 -16.79 19.37 28.94
C THR A 486 -18.07 19.94 29.56
N GLY A 487 -19.13 20.12 28.77
CA GLY A 487 -20.43 20.56 29.27
C GLY A 487 -21.00 19.59 30.32
N LYS A 488 -20.94 18.27 30.05
CA LYS A 488 -21.35 17.24 31.02
C LYS A 488 -20.55 17.31 32.31
N ALA A 489 -19.23 17.42 32.22
CA ALA A 489 -18.36 17.51 33.38
C ALA A 489 -18.65 18.76 34.22
N TRP A 490 -18.93 19.89 33.58
CA TRP A 490 -19.31 21.12 34.26
C TRP A 490 -20.63 20.98 35.04
N TYR A 491 -21.68 20.47 34.38
CA TYR A 491 -23.00 20.32 34.97
C TYR A 491 -23.09 19.17 35.99
N ALA A 492 -22.11 18.28 36.03
CA ALA A 492 -21.99 17.24 37.06
C ALA A 492 -21.51 17.78 38.42
N LEU A 493 -20.95 18.99 38.46
CA LEU A 493 -20.60 19.65 39.72
C LEU A 493 -21.88 20.08 40.44
N SER A 494 -21.96 19.83 41.76
CA SER A 494 -23.16 20.11 42.56
C SER A 494 -23.60 21.58 42.50
N GLU A 495 -22.64 22.51 42.46
CA GLU A 495 -22.87 23.96 42.34
C GLU A 495 -23.44 24.38 40.99
N ASN A 496 -23.23 23.56 39.95
CA ASN A 496 -23.66 23.84 38.58
C ASN A 496 -24.85 22.96 38.16
N THR A 497 -25.44 22.19 39.07
CA THR A 497 -26.50 21.23 38.73
C THR A 497 -27.65 21.92 38.01
N PRO A 498 -28.02 21.47 36.80
CA PRO A 498 -29.00 22.15 35.98
C PRO A 498 -30.41 22.00 36.58
N LYS A 499 -31.20 23.08 36.55
CA LYS A 499 -32.60 23.08 36.99
C LYS A 499 -33.57 22.51 35.95
N LYS A 500 -33.07 22.15 34.76
CA LYS A 500 -33.82 21.61 33.63
C LYS A 500 -33.08 20.42 33.04
N GLU A 501 -33.80 19.58 32.32
CA GLU A 501 -33.17 18.56 31.48
C GLU A 501 -32.34 19.24 30.38
N LEU A 502 -31.10 18.78 30.21
CA LEU A 502 -30.16 19.34 29.24
C LEU A 502 -30.21 18.57 27.94
N THR A 503 -30.39 19.29 26.84
CA THR A 503 -30.21 18.73 25.50
C THR A 503 -28.73 18.66 25.14
N GLU A 504 -28.36 17.85 24.15
CA GLU A 504 -27.00 17.85 23.61
C GLU A 504 -26.55 19.25 23.15
N LYS A 505 -27.48 20.04 22.59
CA LYS A 505 -27.22 21.42 22.17
C LYS A 505 -26.87 22.33 23.36
N ASP A 506 -27.55 22.17 24.50
CA ASP A 506 -27.22 22.90 25.73
C ASP A 506 -25.81 22.55 26.22
N LEU A 507 -25.48 21.25 26.25
CA LEU A 507 -24.16 20.75 26.66
C LEU A 507 -23.05 21.28 25.75
N ARG A 508 -23.25 21.22 24.43
CA ARG A 508 -22.29 21.74 23.45
C ARG A 508 -22.05 23.23 23.61
N LYS A 509 -23.12 24.01 23.76
CA LYS A 509 -23.03 25.46 23.94
C LYS A 509 -22.18 25.80 25.17
N LYS A 510 -22.47 25.19 26.32
CA LYS A 510 -21.71 25.47 27.55
C LYS A 510 -20.28 24.96 27.47
N GLY A 511 -20.06 23.76 26.94
CA GLY A 511 -18.71 23.22 26.77
C GLY A 511 -17.85 24.09 25.87
N LYS A 512 -18.39 24.57 24.74
CA LYS A 512 -17.70 25.48 23.83
C LYS A 512 -17.33 26.80 24.51
N GLU A 513 -18.26 27.43 25.22
CA GLU A 513 -18.02 28.65 26.00
C GLU A 513 -16.85 28.45 26.98
N LEU A 514 -16.88 27.36 27.76
CA LEU A 514 -15.82 27.04 28.72
C LEU A 514 -14.46 26.79 28.05
N LEU A 515 -14.45 26.05 26.94
CA LEU A 515 -13.21 25.71 26.22
C LEU A 515 -12.56 26.92 25.54
N LEU A 516 -13.37 27.91 25.12
CA LEU A 516 -12.86 29.13 24.51
C LEU A 516 -12.44 30.19 25.54
N HIS A 517 -13.19 30.34 26.63
CA HIS A 517 -13.05 31.50 27.52
C HIS A 517 -12.62 31.15 28.96
N HIS A 518 -12.75 29.90 29.39
CA HIS A 518 -12.52 29.46 30.78
C HIS A 518 -11.57 28.26 30.88
N GLN A 519 -10.47 28.29 30.12
CA GLN A 519 -9.55 27.14 30.00
C GLN A 519 -8.95 26.67 31.34
N GLU A 520 -8.70 27.59 32.28
CA GLU A 520 -8.20 27.24 33.61
C GLU A 520 -9.22 26.42 34.42
N GLU A 521 -10.51 26.79 34.35
CA GLU A 521 -11.58 26.04 35.00
C GLU A 521 -11.70 24.65 34.39
N VAL A 522 -11.69 24.56 33.04
CA VAL A 522 -11.72 23.28 32.31
C VAL A 522 -10.53 22.40 32.67
N SER A 523 -9.36 22.98 32.94
CA SER A 523 -8.15 22.20 33.31
C SER A 523 -8.32 21.40 34.60
N ARG A 524 -9.26 21.79 35.47
CA ARG A 524 -9.57 21.15 36.75
C ARG A 524 -10.74 20.17 36.68
N LEU A 525 -11.50 20.18 35.57
CA LEU A 525 -12.66 19.30 35.40
C LEU A 525 -12.22 17.84 35.16
N HIS A 526 -12.97 16.92 35.76
CA HIS A 526 -12.87 15.50 35.46
C HIS A 526 -13.75 15.17 34.25
N ILE A 527 -13.17 15.21 33.05
CA ILE A 527 -13.92 15.08 31.80
C ILE A 527 -13.99 13.61 31.38
N LEU A 528 -15.20 13.05 31.39
CA LEU A 528 -15.48 11.66 31.03
C LEU A 528 -16.25 11.56 29.70
N THR A 529 -16.04 10.44 29.00
CA THR A 529 -16.79 10.08 27.79
C THR A 529 -17.28 8.62 27.87
N THR A 530 -18.23 8.27 27.02
CA THR A 530 -18.81 6.92 26.92
C THR A 530 -18.70 6.40 25.49
N GLY A 531 -18.78 5.07 25.31
CA GLY A 531 -18.77 4.43 23.99
C GLY A 531 -17.40 4.34 23.31
N PHE A 532 -16.33 4.80 23.98
CA PHE A 532 -14.96 4.68 23.49
C PHE A 532 -14.35 3.31 23.75
N GLU A 533 -14.88 2.60 24.75
CA GLU A 533 -14.49 1.26 25.11
C GLU A 533 -15.73 0.48 25.54
N ASN A 534 -15.78 -0.80 25.18
CA ASN A 534 -16.80 -1.73 25.61
C ASN A 534 -16.46 -2.36 26.97
N SER A 535 -16.52 -1.56 28.02
CA SER A 535 -16.24 -2.00 29.38
C SER A 535 -17.07 -1.18 30.39
N SER A 536 -17.03 -1.58 31.66
CA SER A 536 -17.64 -0.81 32.76
C SER A 536 -16.71 0.27 33.32
N ARG A 537 -15.44 0.35 32.87
CA ARG A 537 -14.50 1.34 33.40
C ARG A 537 -14.68 2.70 32.74
N GLU A 538 -14.29 3.73 33.47
CA GLU A 538 -14.40 5.10 33.00
C GLU A 538 -13.38 5.38 31.88
N VAL A 539 -13.82 6.17 30.88
CA VAL A 539 -12.97 6.72 29.84
C VAL A 539 -12.80 8.21 30.06
N GLN A 540 -11.56 8.65 30.29
CA GLN A 540 -11.24 10.04 30.62
C GLN A 540 -10.59 10.75 29.44
N LEU A 541 -11.07 11.96 29.12
CA LEU A 541 -10.40 12.88 28.22
C LEU A 541 -9.47 13.80 29.00
N LEU A 542 -8.20 13.84 28.60
CA LEU A 542 -7.17 14.67 29.25
C LEU A 542 -6.80 15.86 28.38
N LYS A 543 -6.44 16.97 29.03
CA LYS A 543 -5.90 18.19 28.38
C LYS A 543 -6.80 18.78 27.28
N VAL A 544 -8.11 18.58 27.40
CA VAL A 544 -9.11 19.08 26.44
C VAL A 544 -8.99 20.61 26.25
N HIS A 545 -8.76 21.34 27.35
CA HIS A 545 -8.53 22.80 27.34
C HIS A 545 -7.35 23.25 26.47
N ARG A 546 -6.35 22.39 26.21
CA ARG A 546 -5.22 22.69 25.31
C ARG A 546 -5.43 22.16 23.91
N ALA A 547 -6.06 21.00 23.78
CA ALA A 547 -6.26 20.36 22.47
C ALA A 547 -7.33 21.08 21.63
N TYR A 548 -8.40 21.56 22.27
CA TYR A 548 -9.50 22.26 21.61
C TYR A 548 -9.05 23.49 20.81
N PRO A 549 -8.31 24.47 21.38
CA PRO A 549 -7.82 25.62 20.60
C PRO A 549 -6.87 25.19 19.48
N VAL A 550 -5.97 24.24 19.72
CA VAL A 550 -5.02 23.77 18.70
C VAL A 550 -5.75 23.11 17.52
N PHE A 551 -6.81 22.34 17.74
CA PHE A 551 -7.62 21.79 16.64
C PHE A 551 -8.26 22.91 15.81
N ARG A 552 -8.78 23.97 16.45
CA ARG A 552 -9.33 25.13 15.74
C ARG A 552 -8.25 25.80 14.89
N GLU A 553 -7.08 26.08 15.47
CA GLU A 553 -5.94 26.69 14.76
C GLU A 553 -5.46 25.84 13.57
N MET A 554 -5.42 24.50 13.72
CA MET A 554 -5.04 23.58 12.65
C MET A 554 -6.05 23.54 11.51
N ILE A 555 -7.35 23.65 11.81
CA ILE A 555 -8.40 23.75 10.79
C ILE A 555 -8.27 25.08 10.03
N VAL A 556 -8.00 26.19 10.71
CA VAL A 556 -7.74 27.49 10.07
C VAL A 556 -6.50 27.41 9.18
N LEU A 557 -5.41 26.82 9.68
CA LEU A 557 -4.20 26.59 8.90
C LEU A 557 -4.45 25.73 7.65
N TYR A 558 -5.22 24.65 7.79
CA TYR A 558 -5.65 23.83 6.66
C TYR A 558 -6.41 24.66 5.62
N GLY A 559 -7.35 25.49 6.06
CA GLY A 559 -8.07 26.45 5.22
C GLY A 559 -7.13 27.33 4.39
N ILE A 560 -6.29 28.10 5.07
CA ILE A 560 -5.39 29.07 4.45
C ILE A 560 -4.33 28.38 3.59
N LYS A 561 -3.69 27.29 4.03
CA LYS A 561 -2.67 26.58 3.23
C LYS A 561 -3.23 26.14 1.87
N ASN A 562 -4.45 25.64 1.82
CA ASN A 562 -5.06 25.23 0.54
C ASN A 562 -5.48 26.43 -0.31
N ILE A 563 -5.94 27.53 0.29
CA ILE A 563 -6.19 28.79 -0.43
C ILE A 563 -4.91 29.32 -1.08
N LEU A 564 -3.81 29.36 -0.33
CA LEU A 564 -2.51 29.80 -0.84
C LEU A 564 -1.98 28.84 -1.91
N ALA A 565 -2.15 27.52 -1.75
CA ALA A 565 -1.73 26.52 -2.74
C ALA A 565 -2.53 26.59 -4.05
N ALA A 566 -3.78 27.03 -3.99
CA ALA A 566 -4.65 27.13 -5.16
C ALA A 566 -4.28 28.26 -6.14
N ASN A 567 -3.38 29.18 -5.73
CA ASN A 567 -2.84 30.28 -6.53
C ASN A 567 -3.94 31.01 -7.35
N LYS A 568 -5.04 31.39 -6.69
CA LYS A 568 -6.11 32.17 -7.34
C LYS A 568 -5.63 33.60 -7.66
N PRO A 569 -6.13 34.24 -8.73
CA PRO A 569 -5.63 35.54 -9.15
C PRO A 569 -6.13 36.71 -8.28
N SER A 570 -7.20 36.53 -7.51
CA SER A 570 -7.77 37.58 -6.66
C SER A 570 -8.73 37.03 -5.60
N PHE A 571 -9.08 37.89 -4.63
CA PHE A 571 -10.10 37.59 -3.62
C PHE A 571 -11.48 37.28 -4.26
N LEU A 572 -11.86 38.01 -5.31
CA LEU A 572 -13.11 37.75 -6.04
C LEU A 572 -13.13 36.35 -6.68
N ALA A 573 -11.99 35.91 -7.23
CA ALA A 573 -11.86 34.57 -7.79
C ALA A 573 -11.96 33.49 -6.70
N LEU A 574 -11.42 33.75 -5.51
CA LEU A 574 -11.61 32.87 -4.36
C LEU A 574 -13.08 32.81 -3.93
N GLN A 575 -13.76 33.96 -3.81
CA GLN A 575 -15.18 34.03 -3.46
C GLN A 575 -16.06 33.27 -4.44
N ALA A 576 -15.72 33.28 -5.74
CA ALA A 576 -16.45 32.51 -6.74
C ALA A 576 -16.40 31.00 -6.46
N VAL A 577 -15.24 30.47 -6.06
CA VAL A 577 -15.10 29.06 -5.64
C VAL A 577 -15.83 28.79 -4.33
N ALA A 578 -15.79 29.74 -3.40
CA ALA A 578 -16.42 29.62 -2.09
C ALA A 578 -17.95 29.47 -2.16
N LYS A 579 -18.62 29.96 -3.22
CA LYS A 579 -20.08 29.86 -3.40
C LYS A 579 -20.60 28.42 -3.40
N THR A 580 -19.79 27.47 -3.88
CA THR A 580 -20.14 26.04 -3.92
C THR A 580 -19.41 25.23 -2.86
N ALA A 581 -18.58 25.87 -2.04
CA ALA A 581 -17.82 25.21 -0.99
C ALA A 581 -18.75 24.64 0.09
N LYS A 582 -18.60 23.34 0.36
CA LYS A 582 -19.33 22.63 1.41
C LYS A 582 -18.43 21.62 2.07
N ARG A 583 -18.60 21.45 3.38
CA ARG A 583 -18.07 20.30 4.12
C ARG A 583 -18.92 19.07 3.87
N GLY A 584 -18.36 17.91 4.14
CA GLY A 584 -19.02 16.62 3.93
C GLY A 584 -18.06 15.47 4.18
N ASP A 585 -18.59 14.25 4.23
CA ASP A 585 -17.79 13.08 4.58
C ASP A 585 -16.77 12.74 3.49
N TRP A 586 -15.57 12.34 3.93
CA TRP A 586 -14.49 11.86 3.08
C TRP A 586 -14.09 10.44 3.46
N LEU A 587 -13.78 9.64 2.43
CA LEU A 587 -13.36 8.25 2.56
C LEU A 587 -11.94 8.08 2.02
N ASN A 588 -11.12 7.32 2.74
CA ASN A 588 -9.82 6.88 2.26
C ASN A 588 -9.98 5.58 1.46
N ILE A 589 -9.88 5.68 0.13
CA ILE A 589 -10.01 4.58 -0.82
C ILE A 589 -8.60 4.16 -1.27
N GLY A 590 -7.94 3.32 -0.49
CA GLY A 590 -6.60 2.79 -0.82
C GLY A 590 -5.44 3.79 -0.70
N GLY A 591 -5.63 4.91 -0.01
CA GLY A 591 -4.68 6.02 0.10
C GLY A 591 -5.14 7.29 -0.62
N GLN A 592 -6.12 7.18 -1.52
CA GLN A 592 -6.75 8.31 -2.20
C GLN A 592 -7.98 8.77 -1.43
N LEU A 593 -8.01 10.05 -1.05
CA LEU A 593 -9.17 10.63 -0.38
C LEU A 593 -10.23 11.04 -1.40
N MET A 594 -11.47 10.61 -1.18
CA MET A 594 -12.61 10.90 -2.04
C MET A 594 -13.81 11.36 -1.21
N LYS A 595 -14.63 12.28 -1.72
CA LYS A 595 -15.93 12.60 -1.11
C LYS A 595 -16.80 11.35 -1.07
N ALA A 596 -17.58 11.17 -0.01
CA ALA A 596 -18.49 10.02 0.14
C ALA A 596 -19.51 9.94 -1.02
N ASP A 597 -19.97 11.08 -1.52
CA ASP A 597 -20.87 11.16 -2.68
C ASP A 597 -20.20 10.68 -3.96
N THR A 598 -18.92 11.00 -4.16
CA THR A 598 -18.13 10.52 -5.30
C THR A 598 -18.01 8.99 -5.27
N VAL A 599 -17.74 8.40 -4.10
CA VAL A 599 -17.68 6.94 -3.93
C VAL A 599 -19.05 6.30 -4.17
N THR A 600 -20.13 6.95 -3.71
CA THR A 600 -21.50 6.49 -3.96
C THR A 600 -21.83 6.52 -5.46
N LEU A 601 -21.41 7.56 -6.17
CA LEU A 601 -21.56 7.66 -7.62
C LEU A 601 -20.75 6.58 -8.35
N LEU A 602 -19.50 6.34 -7.96
CA LEU A 602 -18.66 5.25 -8.50
C LEU A 602 -19.37 3.91 -8.38
N LYS A 603 -19.82 3.54 -7.17
CA LYS A 603 -20.58 2.30 -6.95
C LYS A 603 -21.83 2.23 -7.82
N SER A 604 -22.57 3.33 -7.94
CA SER A 604 -23.76 3.40 -8.81
C SER A 604 -23.41 3.17 -10.29
N LYS A 605 -22.32 3.78 -10.78
CA LYS A 605 -21.83 3.59 -12.16
C LYS A 605 -21.41 2.14 -12.40
N ILE A 606 -20.73 1.49 -11.45
CA ILE A 606 -20.35 0.07 -11.52
C ILE A 606 -21.60 -0.81 -11.60
N LYS A 607 -22.56 -0.62 -10.68
CA LYS A 607 -23.82 -1.40 -10.67
C LYS A 607 -24.64 -1.25 -11.94
N LYS A 608 -24.65 -0.05 -12.52
CA LYS A 608 -25.34 0.25 -13.80
C LYS A 608 -24.50 -0.12 -15.03
N ASN A 609 -23.37 -0.80 -14.85
CA ASN A 609 -22.43 -1.20 -15.90
C ASN A 609 -21.93 -0.02 -16.77
N LYS A 610 -21.94 1.21 -16.23
CA LYS A 610 -21.32 2.40 -16.84
C LYS A 610 -19.81 2.40 -16.65
N ILE A 611 -19.37 1.84 -15.52
CA ILE A 611 -18.00 1.32 -15.35
C ILE A 611 -18.16 -0.19 -15.42
N SER A 612 -17.43 -0.84 -16.32
CA SER A 612 -17.65 -2.23 -16.73
C SER A 612 -16.40 -3.10 -16.68
N SER A 613 -15.27 -2.53 -16.23
CA SER A 613 -13.96 -3.19 -16.12
C SER A 613 -13.06 -2.46 -15.13
N TRP A 614 -11.99 -3.14 -14.66
CA TRP A 614 -10.97 -2.53 -13.81
C TRP A 614 -10.25 -1.34 -14.46
N PRO A 615 -9.81 -1.38 -15.74
CA PRO A 615 -9.21 -0.21 -16.39
C PRO A 615 -10.13 1.01 -16.42
N GLN A 616 -11.44 0.83 -16.61
CA GLN A 616 -12.39 1.95 -16.54
C GLN A 616 -12.55 2.51 -15.12
N LEU A 617 -12.44 1.67 -14.09
CA LEU A 617 -12.43 2.13 -12.70
C LEU A 617 -11.13 2.85 -12.37
N HIS A 618 -9.99 2.37 -12.88
CA HIS A 618 -8.68 2.99 -12.72
C HIS A 618 -8.64 4.37 -13.38
N ALA A 619 -9.17 4.51 -14.60
CA ALA A 619 -9.33 5.82 -15.25
C ALA A 619 -10.23 6.77 -14.44
N ALA A 620 -11.26 6.24 -13.77
CA ALA A 620 -12.09 7.05 -12.88
C ALA A 620 -11.32 7.49 -11.61
N TYR A 621 -10.40 6.67 -11.08
CA TYR A 621 -9.52 7.09 -9.99
C TYR A 621 -8.57 8.21 -10.41
N GLU A 622 -8.03 8.16 -11.64
CA GLU A 622 -7.17 9.21 -12.19
C GLU A 622 -7.94 10.53 -12.34
N GLU A 623 -9.15 10.49 -12.91
CA GLU A 623 -10.05 11.64 -13.02
C GLU A 623 -10.30 12.27 -11.64
N ILE A 624 -10.73 11.47 -10.67
CA ILE A 624 -10.97 11.92 -9.28
C ILE A 624 -9.68 12.45 -8.64
N GLY A 625 -8.53 11.85 -8.94
CA GLY A 625 -7.23 12.31 -8.47
C GLY A 625 -6.86 13.67 -9.05
N SER A 626 -7.17 13.91 -10.32
CA SER A 626 -6.92 15.20 -10.98
C SER A 626 -7.79 16.32 -10.42
N ASP A 627 -9.04 16.00 -10.02
CA ASP A 627 -9.98 16.95 -9.40
C ASP A 627 -9.70 17.19 -7.91
N TYR A 628 -8.88 16.35 -7.28
CA TYR A 628 -8.68 16.34 -5.82
C TYR A 628 -8.23 17.69 -5.28
N ALA A 629 -7.33 18.41 -5.98
CA ALA A 629 -6.86 19.72 -5.51
C ALA A 629 -8.00 20.77 -5.46
N ALA A 630 -8.89 20.76 -6.44
CA ALA A 630 -10.06 21.65 -6.47
C ALA A 630 -11.08 21.26 -5.39
N ASP A 631 -11.32 19.97 -5.21
CA ASP A 631 -12.22 19.46 -4.18
C ASP A 631 -11.70 19.73 -2.75
N LYS A 632 -10.39 19.54 -2.53
CA LYS A 632 -9.71 19.85 -1.27
C LYS A 632 -9.78 21.35 -0.97
N LEU A 633 -9.65 22.22 -1.97
CA LEU A 633 -9.83 23.67 -1.82
C LEU A 633 -11.27 24.03 -1.40
N GLN A 634 -12.28 23.47 -2.05
CA GLN A 634 -13.68 23.71 -1.67
C GLN A 634 -13.94 23.29 -0.22
N HIS A 635 -13.47 22.10 0.15
CA HIS A 635 -13.58 21.62 1.52
C HIS A 635 -12.82 22.53 2.51
N ALA A 636 -11.61 22.98 2.16
CA ALA A 636 -10.80 23.87 2.98
C ALA A 636 -11.43 25.25 3.23
N ILE A 637 -12.05 25.85 2.21
CA ILE A 637 -12.79 27.10 2.37
C ILE A 637 -14.01 26.90 3.28
N ALA A 638 -14.77 25.83 3.07
CA ALA A 638 -15.93 25.53 3.90
C ALA A 638 -15.53 25.26 5.37
N ALA A 639 -14.45 24.50 5.59
CA ALA A 639 -13.87 24.26 6.91
C ALA A 639 -13.44 25.55 7.60
N LEU A 640 -12.81 26.47 6.86
CA LEU A 640 -12.38 27.77 7.38
C LEU A 640 -13.59 28.63 7.80
N LEU A 641 -14.61 28.72 6.96
CA LEU A 641 -15.84 29.48 7.26
C LEU A 641 -16.59 28.88 8.45
N ASP A 642 -16.74 27.56 8.49
CA ASP A 642 -17.43 26.84 9.58
C ASP A 642 -16.69 27.02 10.92
N ILE A 643 -15.36 26.89 10.94
CA ILE A 643 -14.61 27.02 12.20
C ILE A 643 -14.56 28.47 12.70
N LYS A 644 -14.54 29.44 11.79
CA LYS A 644 -14.61 30.87 12.11
C LYS A 644 -16.03 31.37 12.39
N GLU A 645 -17.03 30.55 12.10
CA GLU A 645 -18.45 30.86 12.28
C GLU A 645 -18.86 32.10 11.47
N VAL A 646 -18.26 32.26 10.30
CA VAL A 646 -18.50 33.37 9.37
C VAL A 646 -19.22 32.83 8.14
N SER A 647 -20.35 33.45 7.79
CA SER A 647 -21.03 33.10 6.55
C SER A 647 -20.25 33.64 5.35
N LEU A 648 -20.39 33.01 4.18
CA LEU A 648 -19.72 33.50 2.97
C LEU A 648 -20.05 34.97 2.65
N LYS A 649 -21.25 35.44 3.00
CA LYS A 649 -21.67 36.83 2.76
C LYS A 649 -20.90 37.83 3.62
N ASP A 650 -20.45 37.37 4.79
CA ASP A 650 -19.75 38.18 5.78
C ASP A 650 -18.22 38.06 5.64
N LEU A 651 -17.73 37.24 4.70
CA LEU A 651 -16.31 37.12 4.39
C LEU A 651 -15.82 38.40 3.70
N THR A 652 -15.07 39.22 4.43
CA THR A 652 -14.45 40.46 3.95
C THR A 652 -12.95 40.26 3.67
N PRO A 653 -12.33 41.13 2.86
CA PRO A 653 -10.88 41.13 2.65
C PRO A 653 -10.10 41.22 3.98
N ALA A 654 -10.50 42.15 4.85
CA ALA A 654 -9.88 42.35 6.16
C ALA A 654 -9.92 41.10 7.06
N LEU A 655 -11.03 40.37 7.08
CA LEU A 655 -11.12 39.10 7.83
C LEU A 655 -10.18 38.04 7.25
N LEU A 656 -10.08 37.94 5.92
CA LEU A 656 -9.15 37.01 5.30
C LEU A 656 -7.70 37.37 5.61
N ALA A 657 -7.33 38.65 5.57
CA ALA A 657 -6.01 39.13 5.98
C ALA A 657 -5.72 38.81 7.45
N GLU A 658 -6.68 38.99 8.35
CA GLU A 658 -6.56 38.62 9.75
C GLU A 658 -6.25 37.12 9.91
N TRP A 659 -7.01 36.26 9.22
CA TRP A 659 -6.82 34.81 9.31
C TRP A 659 -5.50 34.35 8.67
N MET A 660 -5.05 34.98 7.59
CA MET A 660 -3.72 34.71 7.01
C MET A 660 -2.58 35.10 7.97
N ASN A 661 -2.73 36.21 8.70
CA ASN A 661 -1.77 36.62 9.73
C ASN A 661 -1.81 35.69 10.94
N GLU A 662 -2.99 35.20 11.33
CA GLU A 662 -3.13 34.18 12.37
C GLU A 662 -2.38 32.90 12.02
N THR A 663 -2.51 32.40 10.78
CA THR A 663 -1.82 31.17 10.37
C THR A 663 -0.32 31.32 10.27
N THR A 664 0.19 32.53 10.07
CA THR A 664 1.62 32.82 10.22
C THR A 664 2.08 32.53 11.65
N ARG A 665 1.35 32.99 12.67
CA ARG A 665 1.65 32.69 14.09
C ARG A 665 1.53 31.19 14.38
N THR A 666 0.53 30.52 13.80
CA THR A 666 0.40 29.06 13.91
C THR A 666 1.60 28.34 13.32
N MET A 667 2.09 28.76 12.14
CA MET A 667 3.28 28.18 11.50
C MET A 667 4.56 28.45 12.30
N GLU A 668 4.71 29.63 12.90
CA GLU A 668 5.79 29.93 13.84
C GLU A 668 5.75 28.98 15.04
N TRP A 669 4.56 28.81 15.64
CA TRP A 669 4.36 27.87 16.73
C TRP A 669 4.69 26.42 16.33
N ILE A 670 4.24 25.96 15.16
CA ILE A 670 4.57 24.62 14.63
C ILE A 670 6.07 24.46 14.52
N THR A 671 6.78 25.40 13.91
CA THR A 671 8.23 25.36 13.71
C THR A 671 8.97 25.29 15.05
N ILE A 672 8.53 26.07 16.03
CA ILE A 672 9.05 26.02 17.41
C ILE A 672 8.76 24.66 18.05
N GLN A 673 7.55 24.10 17.90
CA GLN A 673 7.22 22.79 18.46
C GLN A 673 8.02 21.65 17.80
N ILE A 674 8.29 21.72 16.49
CA ILE A 674 9.15 20.75 15.81
C ILE A 674 10.53 20.73 16.45
N LYS A 675 11.17 21.90 16.58
CA LYS A 675 12.48 22.01 17.25
C LYS A 675 12.41 21.54 18.70
N ARG A 676 11.43 22.02 19.47
CA ARG A 676 11.26 21.71 20.89
C ARG A 676 11.00 20.23 21.15
N SER A 677 10.21 19.56 20.31
CA SER A 677 9.95 18.12 20.41
C SER A 677 11.24 17.32 20.23
N ARG A 678 12.09 17.69 19.26
CA ARG A 678 13.36 17.01 19.03
C ARG A 678 14.42 17.36 20.08
N GLU A 679 14.44 18.60 20.55
CA GLU A 679 15.39 19.08 21.57
C GLU A 679 15.32 18.30 22.89
N LYS A 680 14.13 17.75 23.24
CA LYS A 680 13.97 16.84 24.40
C LYS A 680 14.93 15.65 24.35
N ASP A 681 15.29 15.18 23.15
CA ASP A 681 16.21 14.05 22.99
C ASP A 681 17.64 14.39 23.41
N TYR A 682 18.02 15.68 23.32
CA TYR A 682 19.34 16.19 23.61
C TYR A 682 19.47 16.77 25.03
N LYS A 683 18.36 17.28 25.59
CA LYS A 683 18.35 17.88 26.94
C LYS A 683 18.01 16.90 28.06
N ASN A 684 17.47 15.72 27.75
CA ASN A 684 17.09 14.75 28.78
C ASN A 684 18.35 14.10 29.38
N PRO A 685 18.63 14.28 30.69
CA PRO A 685 19.81 13.68 31.33
C PRO A 685 19.88 12.16 31.17
N PHE A 686 18.73 11.47 31.18
CA PHE A 686 18.66 10.02 31.01
C PHE A 686 19.03 9.56 29.59
N ARG A 687 18.90 10.43 28.58
CA ARG A 687 19.36 10.13 27.22
C ARG A 687 20.84 10.43 27.03
N GLN A 688 21.41 11.31 27.84
CA GLN A 688 22.83 11.63 27.83
C GLN A 688 23.68 10.57 28.52
N LEU A 689 23.10 9.73 29.40
CA LEU A 689 23.80 8.68 30.16
C LEU A 689 24.62 7.70 29.29
N ALA A 690 24.29 7.55 28.00
CA ALA A 690 24.98 6.65 27.08
C ALA A 690 26.24 7.26 26.44
N TYR A 691 26.60 8.49 26.78
CA TYR A 691 27.71 9.22 26.19
C TYR A 691 28.58 9.83 27.29
N GLU A 692 29.90 9.72 27.13
CA GLU A 692 30.90 10.31 28.04
C GLU A 692 30.97 11.84 27.90
N SER A 693 30.50 12.39 26.77
CA SER A 693 30.45 13.84 26.54
C SER A 693 29.42 14.25 25.48
N GLU A 694 29.06 15.53 25.45
CA GLU A 694 28.22 16.11 24.39
C GLU A 694 28.85 15.96 23.00
N LYS A 695 30.18 16.02 22.91
CA LYS A 695 30.91 15.82 21.66
C LYS A 695 30.72 14.41 21.12
N GLU A 696 30.77 13.39 21.99
CA GLU A 696 30.48 12.01 21.61
C GLU A 696 29.02 11.85 21.18
N MET A 697 28.08 12.37 21.98
CA MET A 697 26.66 12.35 21.62
C MET A 697 26.44 12.94 20.22
N ASN A 698 26.96 14.13 19.95
CA ASN A 698 26.83 14.80 18.65
C ASN A 698 27.51 14.03 17.50
N ALA A 699 28.61 13.32 17.76
CA ALA A 699 29.24 12.46 16.77
C ALA A 699 28.40 11.20 16.47
N VAL A 700 27.68 10.67 17.47
CA VAL A 700 26.87 9.44 17.32
C VAL A 700 25.49 9.71 16.73
N VAL A 701 24.75 10.68 17.26
CA VAL A 701 23.35 10.93 16.87
C VAL A 701 23.15 12.16 15.98
N GLY A 702 24.24 12.90 15.69
CA GLY A 702 24.21 14.18 14.99
C GLY A 702 23.77 15.33 15.90
N SER A 703 24.32 16.53 15.66
CA SER A 703 23.92 17.72 16.44
C SER A 703 22.52 18.20 16.06
N LEU A 704 21.85 18.86 17.00
CA LEU A 704 20.51 19.38 16.77
C LEU A 704 20.51 20.51 15.72
N GLU A 705 21.56 21.34 15.73
CA GLU A 705 21.74 22.49 14.84
C GLU A 705 21.87 22.07 13.37
N ASN A 706 22.46 20.90 13.13
CA ASN A 706 22.70 20.36 11.79
C ASN A 706 21.55 19.46 11.31
N ASN A 707 20.42 19.41 12.03
CA ASN A 707 19.28 18.62 11.60
C ASN A 707 18.63 19.25 10.37
N SER A 708 18.84 18.63 9.20
CA SER A 708 18.38 19.14 7.90
C SER A 708 16.87 19.37 7.84
N PHE A 709 16.06 18.51 8.47
CA PHE A 709 14.61 18.67 8.49
C PHE A 709 14.18 19.91 9.30
N ILE A 710 14.79 20.17 10.47
CA ILE A 710 14.48 21.37 11.26
C ILE A 710 14.86 22.63 10.48
N ASN A 711 16.03 22.64 9.85
CA ASN A 711 16.48 23.79 9.06
C ASN A 711 15.58 24.03 7.83
N GLN A 712 15.10 22.95 7.20
CA GLN A 712 14.09 23.06 6.14
C GLN A 712 12.81 23.69 6.65
N THR A 713 12.29 23.29 7.82
CA THR A 713 11.04 23.87 8.35
C THR A 713 11.14 25.36 8.69
N ILE A 714 12.34 25.84 9.07
CA ILE A 714 12.60 27.28 9.26
C ILE A 714 12.55 28.01 7.92
N THR A 715 13.13 27.42 6.88
CA THR A 715 13.08 27.99 5.51
C THR A 715 11.64 28.02 4.99
N ASP A 716 10.89 26.92 5.16
CA ASP A 716 9.49 26.82 4.77
C ASP A 716 8.60 27.85 5.48
N LEU A 717 8.90 28.17 6.74
CA LEU A 717 8.21 29.21 7.50
C LEU A 717 8.42 30.59 6.88
N GLU A 718 9.66 30.94 6.53
CA GLU A 718 9.95 32.25 5.94
C GLU A 718 9.31 32.37 4.54
N SER A 719 9.41 31.33 3.70
CA SER A 719 8.69 31.29 2.43
C SER A 719 7.17 31.36 2.59
N TYR A 720 6.61 30.77 3.65
CA TYR A 720 5.18 30.86 3.96
C TYR A 720 4.78 32.30 4.33
N LYS A 721 5.58 32.99 5.16
CA LYS A 721 5.36 34.40 5.54
C LYS A 721 5.39 35.32 4.33
N GLU A 722 6.41 35.17 3.48
CA GLU A 722 6.54 35.92 2.24
C GLU A 722 5.32 35.73 1.34
N LYS A 723 4.88 34.47 1.16
CA LYS A 723 3.70 34.16 0.35
C LYS A 723 2.42 34.77 0.91
N VAL A 724 2.25 34.78 2.23
CA VAL A 724 1.10 35.43 2.90
C VAL A 724 1.13 36.95 2.66
N HIS A 725 2.27 37.60 2.93
CA HIS A 725 2.40 39.04 2.73
C HIS A 725 2.18 39.44 1.27
N GLN A 726 2.73 38.67 0.33
CA GLN A 726 2.54 38.88 -1.10
C GLN A 726 1.05 38.83 -1.47
N ILE A 727 0.32 37.79 -1.05
CA ILE A 727 -1.10 37.64 -1.39
C ILE A 727 -1.96 38.73 -0.73
N ILE A 728 -1.67 39.13 0.51
CA ILE A 728 -2.36 40.26 1.15
C ILE A 728 -2.20 41.55 0.32
N GLY A 729 -0.98 41.82 -0.16
CA GLY A 729 -0.72 42.99 -1.01
C GLY A 729 -1.38 42.89 -2.40
N GLU A 730 -1.20 41.75 -3.10
CA GLU A 730 -1.71 41.55 -4.46
C GLU A 730 -3.24 41.52 -4.55
N TRP A 731 -3.91 41.01 -3.52
CA TRP A 731 -5.37 40.93 -3.48
C TRP A 731 -6.01 42.14 -2.80
N GLU A 732 -5.20 43.11 -2.34
CA GLU A 732 -5.65 44.32 -1.63
C GLU A 732 -6.51 43.97 -0.40
N LEU A 733 -6.05 42.99 0.42
CA LEU A 733 -6.81 42.46 1.56
C LEU A 733 -6.82 43.33 2.81
#